data_AF-A0A1Q9ASE2-F1
#
_entry.id   AF-A0A1Q9ASE2-F1
#
_cell.length_a   1.000
_cell.length_b   1.000
_cell.length_c   1.000
_cell.angle_alpha   90.00
_cell.angle_beta   90.00
_cell.angle_gamma   90.00
#
_symmetry.space_group_name_H-M   'P 1'
#
loop_
_entity.id
_entity.type
_entity.pdbx_description
1 polymer ?
#
loop_
_entity_poly.entity_id
_entity_poly.type
_entity_poly.pdbx_seq_one_letter_code
_entity_poly.pdbx_strand_id
1 'polypeptide(L)'
;MSLPQPTGTPSLEAASSDDPAPPAFAAFAPPVSSPTPLRAAISAAYRRDEAEAVAPLLEAASLLDSDKAAIRETARKLIVALRAKHRGTGVEGLVQEYSLSSQEGVALMCLAEALLRIPDVETRDALIRDKIAHGDWRAHLGGGRSLFVNAATWGLVVTGRLTSTVNDRSLATALTRLIARAGEPVIRRGVDMAMRMMGEQFVTGETIEEAVKRARPLEARGFGYSYDMLGEAATTAGDAKRYYADYEHAIHAIGKASAGRGIYRGPGISIKLSALHPRYSRAQATRVMAELLPRVRDLALIAKGYDIGLNIDAEEADRLELSLDLLEALRLDPALSGWNGLGFVVQAYGKRCPFVLDYIIDLARRSGHRMMVRLVKGAYWDAEIKRAQVDGLPGFPVFTRKVHTDLSYIACARKLLAARDVIFPQFATHNAQTLATIHHLAGPAFEIGDYEFQCLHGMGEPLYDEVVGAEKLNRPARIYAPVGTHETLLAYLVRRLLENGANSSFVNRIADPNVSVEEMIADPADVVRTMARPGAGHEKIALPADLYGNRRNSAGLDLSDETILADLSARLKESVTIDWQAAPTGVNFDPARAATVANPGDRRDRVGQVQDAGPDDVAAAMARAAGAAARWAATLPSARAACLTAAADALEARMPLLLGLIIREAGKSAANAIAEVREAVDFLRYYAEQALKTFGPAHQGLGPIVCISPWNFPLAIFTGQVAAALVAGNPVLAKPAEETPLIAAEAVRLLHAAGVPEDVLHLLPGDGKVGAALVDAPQTAGVMFTGSTEVARLIQRQLADRLSAQGKPIPLIAETGGQNAMIVDSSALAEQVVADVVASAFDSAGQRCSALRILCLQADVADRVLAMLKGALHELVIGRTDRLSVDVGPVITEEARTNIENHIAAMAARGHKVERIALPDGTQHGTFVAPAIIEIGEIGDVEREVFGPVLHVVRFRRDGLDRLIDAINATGYGLTFGLHTRLDETIAHVTSRVRVGNVYVNRNVIGAVVGVQPFGGRGLSGTGPKAGGPLYLGRLTQVAPLPPQINSVSVDAGLTDFARWLEARGNSADAEAAREIGGRSALGFVTELSGPVGERNLYALHPRGRILLVAKTQTGLMRQLSAVLATGNEAVIDTARGLDASLAGLPDGVARRITKAADWTAAGPFAGALIEGEGDEILDVQRRIAMLPGPLVLTQAASSQALADNPEAYGLNFLLEEVSTSINTAAAGGNASLMSIG
;
A
#
# COMPACT_ATOMS: atom_id res chain seq x y z
N MET A 1 -13.99 13.65 67.12
CA MET A 1 -14.54 12.27 67.08
C MET A 1 -13.68 11.49 66.11
N SER A 2 -13.06 10.43 66.60
CA SER A 2 -12.02 9.65 65.93
C SER A 2 -12.57 8.93 64.69
N LEU A 3 -11.94 9.15 63.54
CA LEU A 3 -12.19 8.42 62.30
C LEU A 3 -11.49 7.04 62.36
N PRO A 4 -12.10 5.95 61.87
CA PRO A 4 -11.51 4.62 61.89
C PRO A 4 -10.49 4.43 60.75
N GLN A 5 -9.48 3.60 61.01
CA GLN A 5 -8.43 3.20 60.07
C GLN A 5 -8.96 2.40 58.86
N PRO A 6 -8.37 2.55 57.66
CA PRO A 6 -8.65 1.70 56.53
C PRO A 6 -7.90 0.36 56.64
N THR A 7 -8.64 -0.73 56.56
CA THR A 7 -8.16 -2.11 56.52
C THR A 7 -7.64 -2.50 55.14
N GLY A 8 -6.43 -3.07 55.10
CA GLY A 8 -6.05 -4.15 54.17
C GLY A 8 -5.74 -3.77 52.72
N THR A 9 -4.46 -3.59 52.41
CA THR A 9 -3.88 -3.85 51.08
C THR A 9 -4.15 -5.30 50.65
N PRO A 10 -4.72 -5.57 49.46
CA PRO A 10 -4.72 -6.91 48.91
C PRO A 10 -3.29 -7.26 48.49
N SER A 11 -2.76 -8.33 49.08
CA SER A 11 -1.52 -8.97 48.68
C SER A 11 -1.62 -9.42 47.23
N LEU A 12 -0.65 -9.05 46.40
CA LEU A 12 -0.36 -9.66 45.10
C LEU A 12 0.00 -11.14 45.35
N GLU A 13 -1.00 -12.02 45.34
CA GLU A 13 -0.77 -13.45 45.18
C GLU A 13 -0.20 -13.66 43.78
N ALA A 14 1.03 -14.17 43.72
CA ALA A 14 1.61 -14.67 42.49
C ALA A 14 0.69 -15.75 41.93
N ALA A 15 0.13 -15.52 40.74
CA ALA A 15 -0.65 -16.51 40.02
C ALA A 15 0.17 -17.81 39.91
N SER A 16 -0.41 -18.91 40.41
CA SER A 16 0.20 -20.24 40.38
C SER A 16 0.55 -20.65 38.95
N SER A 17 1.72 -21.27 38.78
CA SER A 17 2.27 -21.76 37.50
C SER A 17 1.48 -22.89 36.82
N ASP A 18 0.32 -23.28 37.35
CA ASP A 18 -0.44 -24.47 36.96
C ASP A 18 -1.69 -24.18 36.08
N ASP A 19 -1.92 -22.93 35.68
CA ASP A 19 -3.10 -22.59 34.87
C ASP A 19 -2.88 -23.00 33.38
N PRO A 20 -3.70 -23.91 32.81
CA PRO A 20 -3.50 -24.44 31.46
C PRO A 20 -3.65 -23.34 30.39
N ALA A 21 -2.84 -23.43 29.33
CA ALA A 21 -2.91 -22.47 28.24
C ALA A 21 -4.27 -22.50 27.52
N PRO A 22 -4.85 -21.34 27.14
CA PRO A 22 -6.06 -21.31 26.33
C PRO A 22 -5.81 -22.03 25.00
N PRO A 23 -6.72 -22.93 24.54
CA PRO A 23 -6.52 -23.63 23.27
C PRO A 23 -6.32 -22.67 22.10
N ALA A 24 -5.29 -22.90 21.30
CA ALA A 24 -4.95 -22.04 20.17
C ALA A 24 -6.12 -21.97 19.17
N PHE A 25 -6.42 -20.76 18.69
CA PHE A 25 -7.48 -20.45 17.72
C PHE A 25 -8.91 -20.77 18.18
N ALA A 26 -9.14 -21.06 19.47
CA ALA A 26 -10.49 -21.34 19.99
C ALA A 26 -11.48 -20.21 19.69
N ALA A 27 -11.00 -18.96 19.76
CA ALA A 27 -11.76 -17.74 19.51
C ALA A 27 -11.10 -16.88 18.41
N PHE A 28 -10.63 -17.49 17.32
CA PHE A 28 -9.93 -16.77 16.25
C PHE A 28 -10.76 -15.62 15.68
N ALA A 29 -11.95 -15.90 15.14
CA ALA A 29 -12.82 -14.88 14.54
C ALA A 29 -14.31 -15.25 14.66
N PRO A 30 -14.85 -15.47 15.88
CA PRO A 30 -16.27 -15.80 16.02
C PRO A 30 -17.15 -14.73 15.35
N PRO A 31 -18.20 -15.11 14.61
CA PRO A 31 -19.10 -14.15 14.01
C PRO A 31 -19.91 -13.43 15.10
N VAL A 32 -20.39 -12.22 14.80
CA VAL A 32 -21.23 -11.46 15.74
C VAL A 32 -22.52 -12.21 16.06
N SER A 33 -23.08 -12.91 15.07
CA SER A 33 -24.29 -13.73 15.19
C SER A 33 -24.20 -14.95 14.27
N SER A 34 -25.00 -16.00 14.53
CA SER A 34 -25.06 -17.17 13.64
C SER A 34 -25.62 -16.76 12.27
N PRO A 35 -24.98 -17.14 11.15
CA PRO A 35 -25.41 -16.70 9.83
C PRO A 35 -26.78 -17.31 9.48
N THR A 36 -27.76 -16.45 9.23
CA THR A 36 -29.05 -16.84 8.66
C THR A 36 -28.89 -17.17 7.16
N PRO A 37 -29.84 -17.89 6.52
CA PRO A 37 -29.78 -18.16 5.09
C PRO A 37 -29.66 -16.90 4.22
N LEU A 38 -30.28 -15.79 4.64
CA LEU A 38 -30.19 -14.49 3.95
C LEU A 38 -28.81 -13.85 4.11
N ARG A 39 -28.20 -13.92 5.31
CA ARG A 39 -26.82 -13.46 5.54
C ARG A 39 -25.81 -14.30 4.76
N ALA A 40 -25.97 -15.62 4.73
CA ALA A 40 -25.12 -16.50 3.94
C ALA A 40 -25.21 -16.21 2.42
N ALA A 41 -26.40 -15.87 1.91
CA ALA A 41 -26.57 -15.47 0.52
C ALA A 41 -25.85 -14.15 0.17
N ILE A 42 -25.75 -13.22 1.13
CA ILE A 42 -24.96 -11.99 1.00
C ILE A 42 -23.48 -12.32 0.89
N SER A 43 -22.92 -13.10 1.82
CA SER A 43 -21.50 -13.47 1.79
C SER A 43 -21.16 -14.26 0.51
N ALA A 44 -22.03 -15.19 0.08
CA ALA A 44 -21.86 -15.93 -1.18
C ALA A 44 -21.91 -15.08 -2.46
N ALA A 45 -22.39 -13.84 -2.39
CA ALA A 45 -22.43 -12.90 -3.50
C ALA A 45 -21.26 -11.89 -3.49
N TYR A 46 -20.38 -11.95 -2.50
CA TYR A 46 -19.37 -10.92 -2.26
C TYR A 46 -18.50 -10.68 -3.49
N ARG A 47 -17.83 -11.71 -4.01
CA ARG A 47 -16.91 -11.61 -5.15
C ARG A 47 -17.31 -12.52 -6.31
N ARG A 48 -18.61 -12.76 -6.47
CA ARG A 48 -19.18 -13.57 -7.56
C ARG A 48 -18.66 -13.11 -8.92
N ASP A 49 -18.52 -14.03 -9.88
CA ASP A 49 -18.20 -13.67 -11.25
C ASP A 49 -19.18 -12.58 -11.78
N GLU A 50 -18.65 -11.67 -12.59
CA GLU A 50 -19.44 -10.51 -13.01
C GLU A 50 -20.57 -10.90 -13.97
N ALA A 51 -20.36 -11.87 -14.86
CA ALA A 51 -21.39 -12.32 -15.78
C ALA A 51 -22.49 -13.09 -15.02
N GLU A 52 -22.10 -13.93 -14.06
CA GLU A 52 -23.04 -14.62 -13.16
C GLU A 52 -23.86 -13.63 -12.31
N ALA A 53 -23.25 -12.55 -11.83
CA ALA A 53 -23.96 -11.52 -11.07
C ALA A 53 -24.91 -10.70 -11.96
N VAL A 54 -24.54 -10.42 -13.21
CA VAL A 54 -25.32 -9.60 -14.15
C VAL A 54 -26.52 -10.37 -14.73
N ALA A 55 -26.41 -11.67 -14.97
CA ALA A 55 -27.48 -12.46 -15.60
C ALA A 55 -28.87 -12.31 -14.93
N PRO A 56 -29.04 -12.51 -13.60
CA PRO A 56 -30.35 -12.32 -12.96
C PRO A 56 -30.76 -10.84 -12.88
N LEU A 57 -29.80 -9.91 -12.84
CA LEU A 57 -30.08 -8.47 -12.85
C LEU A 57 -30.63 -8.02 -14.19
N LEU A 58 -30.13 -8.62 -15.29
CA LEU A 58 -30.59 -8.32 -16.64
C LEU A 58 -32.06 -8.69 -16.81
N GLU A 59 -32.45 -9.86 -16.33
CA GLU A 59 -33.86 -10.27 -16.30
C GLU A 59 -34.70 -9.32 -15.43
N ALA A 60 -34.28 -9.07 -14.18
CA ALA A 60 -35.03 -8.24 -13.25
C ALA A 60 -35.18 -6.76 -13.69
N ALA A 61 -34.18 -6.20 -14.38
CA ALA A 61 -34.21 -4.83 -14.89
C ALA A 61 -34.90 -4.69 -16.26
N SER A 62 -35.28 -5.81 -16.89
CA SER A 62 -35.93 -5.80 -18.20
C SER A 62 -37.24 -5.01 -18.20
N LEU A 63 -37.42 -4.17 -19.21
CA LEU A 63 -38.62 -3.36 -19.41
C LEU A 63 -39.46 -3.93 -20.56
N LEU A 64 -40.79 -3.82 -20.44
CA LEU A 64 -41.71 -4.11 -21.54
C LEU A 64 -41.55 -3.05 -22.63
N ASP A 65 -41.68 -3.43 -23.90
CA ASP A 65 -41.51 -2.49 -25.02
C ASP A 65 -42.52 -1.32 -24.97
N SER A 66 -43.72 -1.54 -24.42
CA SER A 66 -44.71 -0.50 -24.18
C SER A 66 -44.23 0.60 -23.24
N ASP A 67 -43.42 0.25 -22.24
CA ASP A 67 -42.96 1.17 -21.19
C ASP A 67 -41.71 1.93 -21.63
N LYS A 68 -40.86 1.29 -22.46
CA LYS A 68 -39.61 1.87 -22.96
C LYS A 68 -39.82 3.21 -23.66
N ALA A 69 -40.87 3.34 -24.47
CA ALA A 69 -41.15 4.58 -25.20
C ALA A 69 -41.48 5.74 -24.25
N ALA A 70 -42.33 5.51 -23.24
CA ALA A 70 -42.73 6.52 -22.27
C ALA A 70 -41.56 6.95 -21.36
N ILE A 71 -40.73 5.98 -20.96
CA ILE A 71 -39.50 6.21 -20.19
C ILE A 71 -38.52 7.07 -20.98
N ARG A 72 -38.24 6.71 -22.24
CA ARG A 72 -37.35 7.48 -23.12
C ARG A 72 -37.83 8.92 -23.30
N GLU A 73 -39.12 9.11 -23.51
CA GLU A 73 -39.69 10.45 -23.67
C GLU A 73 -39.58 11.29 -22.38
N THR A 74 -39.81 10.67 -21.23
CA THR A 74 -39.65 11.36 -19.93
C THR A 74 -38.19 11.74 -19.70
N ALA A 75 -37.26 10.80 -19.89
CA ALA A 75 -35.83 11.05 -19.76
C ALA A 75 -35.35 12.15 -20.72
N ARG A 76 -35.83 12.13 -21.98
CA ARG A 76 -35.55 13.15 -23.00
C ARG A 76 -36.02 14.54 -22.53
N LYS A 77 -37.26 14.66 -22.05
CA LYS A 77 -37.80 15.93 -21.54
C LYS A 77 -36.95 16.49 -20.40
N LEU A 78 -36.58 15.65 -19.43
CA LEU A 78 -35.74 16.05 -18.30
C LEU A 78 -34.35 16.53 -18.78
N ILE A 79 -33.72 15.80 -19.69
CA ILE A 79 -32.40 16.13 -20.26
C ILE A 79 -32.44 17.43 -21.06
N VAL A 80 -33.47 17.63 -21.88
CA VAL A 80 -33.62 18.86 -22.68
C VAL A 80 -33.83 20.07 -21.76
N ALA A 81 -34.67 19.94 -20.73
CA ALA A 81 -34.88 20.99 -19.73
C ALA A 81 -33.59 21.32 -18.97
N LEU A 82 -32.83 20.30 -18.55
CA LEU A 82 -31.52 20.46 -17.92
C LEU A 82 -30.54 21.24 -18.80
N ARG A 83 -30.41 20.86 -20.08
CA ARG A 83 -29.54 21.57 -21.04
C ARG A 83 -29.98 23.01 -21.28
N ALA A 84 -31.29 23.28 -21.30
CA ALA A 84 -31.83 24.61 -21.51
C ALA A 84 -31.64 25.56 -20.31
N LYS A 85 -31.65 25.03 -19.08
CA LYS A 85 -31.48 25.79 -17.84
C LYS A 85 -30.03 26.10 -17.47
N HIS A 86 -29.06 25.50 -18.14
CA HIS A 86 -27.65 25.71 -17.86
C HIS A 86 -27.25 27.17 -18.22
N ARG A 87 -27.36 28.09 -17.26
CA ARG A 87 -26.84 29.46 -17.30
C ARG A 87 -25.78 29.58 -16.22
N GLY A 88 -24.53 29.85 -16.60
CA GLY A 88 -23.42 29.87 -15.66
C GLY A 88 -23.49 31.07 -14.73
N THR A 89 -23.36 30.79 -13.44
CA THR A 89 -23.40 31.79 -12.37
C THR A 89 -22.29 31.45 -11.38
N GLY A 90 -21.20 32.22 -11.44
CA GLY A 90 -20.02 32.00 -10.61
C GLY A 90 -18.73 32.31 -11.37
N VAL A 91 -17.98 31.28 -11.75
CA VAL A 91 -16.65 31.40 -12.36
C VAL A 91 -16.68 32.11 -13.70
N GLU A 92 -17.77 32.01 -14.46
CA GLU A 92 -17.96 32.79 -15.71
C GLU A 92 -17.85 34.31 -15.49
N GLY A 93 -18.22 34.83 -14.31
CA GLY A 93 -18.09 36.26 -13.97
C GLY A 93 -16.64 36.68 -13.71
N LEU A 94 -15.82 35.82 -13.09
CA LEU A 94 -14.39 36.05 -12.88
C LEU A 94 -13.62 36.00 -14.21
N VAL A 95 -14.01 35.06 -15.07
CA VAL A 95 -13.49 34.93 -16.44
C VAL A 95 -13.78 36.18 -17.27
N GLN A 96 -14.98 36.76 -17.14
CA GLN A 96 -15.34 38.01 -17.81
C GLN A 96 -14.62 39.24 -17.23
N GLU A 97 -14.57 39.39 -15.91
CA GLU A 97 -14.00 40.56 -15.23
C GLU A 97 -12.50 40.74 -15.52
N TYR A 98 -11.74 39.64 -15.57
CA TYR A 98 -10.31 39.65 -15.84
C TYR A 98 -9.92 39.22 -17.26
N SER A 99 -10.93 39.08 -18.13
CA SER A 99 -10.76 38.56 -19.51
C SER A 99 -9.91 37.29 -19.54
N LEU A 100 -10.15 36.39 -18.58
CA LEU A 100 -9.44 35.12 -18.50
C LEU A 100 -9.85 34.27 -19.70
N SER A 101 -8.90 33.57 -20.30
CA SER A 101 -9.31 32.45 -21.14
C SER A 101 -9.92 31.34 -20.29
N SER A 102 -10.75 30.51 -20.88
CA SER A 102 -11.28 29.28 -20.28
C SER A 102 -10.20 28.44 -19.60
N GLN A 103 -9.00 28.37 -20.17
CA GLN A 103 -7.86 27.62 -19.63
C GLN A 103 -7.18 28.35 -18.46
N GLU A 104 -7.20 29.69 -18.45
CA GLU A 104 -6.65 30.53 -17.37
C GLU A 104 -7.50 30.41 -16.09
N GLY A 105 -8.82 30.41 -16.21
CA GLY A 105 -9.72 30.25 -15.06
C GLY A 105 -9.63 28.87 -14.40
N VAL A 106 -9.47 27.81 -15.18
CA VAL A 106 -9.31 26.43 -14.68
C VAL A 106 -8.04 26.26 -13.87
N ALA A 107 -6.93 26.75 -14.41
CA ALA A 107 -5.65 26.67 -13.73
C ALA A 107 -5.64 27.50 -12.43
N LEU A 108 -6.31 28.65 -12.41
CA LEU A 108 -6.45 29.51 -11.24
C LEU A 108 -7.22 28.82 -10.10
N MET A 109 -8.29 28.09 -10.41
CA MET A 109 -9.09 27.40 -9.38
C MET A 109 -8.37 26.16 -8.83
N CYS A 110 -7.66 25.39 -9.67
CA CYS A 110 -6.80 24.30 -9.20
C CYS A 110 -5.73 24.81 -8.21
N LEU A 111 -5.12 25.96 -8.53
CA LEU A 111 -4.14 26.59 -7.66
C LEU A 111 -4.78 27.07 -6.35
N ALA A 112 -5.92 27.74 -6.42
CA ALA A 112 -6.63 28.25 -5.25
C ALA A 112 -7.01 27.13 -4.25
N GLU A 113 -7.52 26.00 -4.75
CA GLU A 113 -7.82 24.82 -3.93
C GLU A 113 -6.57 24.28 -3.22
N ALA A 114 -5.45 24.17 -3.94
CA ALA A 114 -4.21 23.66 -3.39
C ALA A 114 -3.62 24.58 -2.31
N LEU A 115 -3.72 25.91 -2.49
CA LEU A 115 -3.26 26.90 -1.51
C LEU A 115 -4.06 26.88 -0.20
N LEU A 116 -5.36 26.53 -0.26
CA LEU A 116 -6.24 26.51 0.91
C LEU A 116 -6.02 25.28 1.81
N ARG A 117 -5.33 24.25 1.30
CA ARG A 117 -5.00 23.03 2.06
C ARG A 117 -3.72 23.16 2.89
N ILE A 118 -2.92 24.20 2.66
CA ILE A 118 -1.60 24.39 3.27
C ILE A 118 -1.69 25.48 4.35
N PRO A 119 -1.46 25.16 5.63
CA PRO A 119 -1.66 26.11 6.71
C PRO A 119 -0.55 27.16 6.84
N ASP A 120 0.70 26.84 6.45
CA ASP A 120 1.84 27.72 6.62
C ASP A 120 2.24 28.46 5.33
N VAL A 121 2.84 29.64 5.51
CA VAL A 121 3.16 30.56 4.42
C VAL A 121 4.33 30.05 3.57
N GLU A 122 5.35 29.45 4.16
CA GLU A 122 6.56 29.04 3.43
C GLU A 122 6.30 27.89 2.45
N THR A 123 5.47 26.93 2.87
CA THR A 123 5.03 25.78 2.05
C THR A 123 4.03 26.23 0.99
N ARG A 124 3.16 27.19 1.33
CA ARG A 124 2.27 27.81 0.35
C ARG A 124 3.08 28.58 -0.71
N ASP A 125 4.11 29.29 -0.29
CA ASP A 125 5.02 30.01 -1.17
C ASP A 125 5.91 29.04 -1.96
N ALA A 126 6.27 27.87 -1.42
CA ALA A 126 6.94 26.80 -2.15
C ALA A 126 6.03 26.22 -3.23
N LEU A 127 4.76 25.93 -2.91
CA LEU A 127 3.76 25.53 -3.92
C LEU A 127 3.59 26.61 -4.98
N ILE A 128 3.53 27.88 -4.59
CA ILE A 128 3.53 29.02 -5.53
C ILE A 128 4.81 28.97 -6.37
N ARG A 129 6.02 28.89 -5.78
CA ARG A 129 7.29 28.87 -6.52
C ARG A 129 7.42 27.68 -7.47
N ASP A 130 7.20 26.46 -6.99
CA ASP A 130 7.16 25.19 -7.74
C ASP A 130 6.27 25.32 -8.98
N LYS A 131 5.13 26.02 -8.84
CA LYS A 131 4.12 26.08 -9.89
C LYS A 131 4.07 27.39 -10.67
N ILE A 132 4.77 28.46 -10.24
CA ILE A 132 4.59 29.85 -10.73
C ILE A 132 5.90 30.61 -11.04
N ALA A 133 6.99 30.45 -10.27
CA ALA A 133 8.05 31.49 -10.22
C ALA A 133 9.18 31.41 -11.27
N HIS A 134 9.35 30.28 -11.96
CA HIS A 134 10.34 30.17 -13.04
C HIS A 134 9.59 29.99 -14.36
N GLY A 135 9.51 31.06 -15.17
CA GLY A 135 8.76 31.13 -16.43
C GLY A 135 9.09 30.09 -17.51
N ASP A 136 9.81 29.01 -17.19
CA ASP A 136 10.03 27.81 -18.00
C ASP A 136 9.75 26.50 -17.22
N TRP A 137 8.52 26.36 -16.71
CA TRP A 137 7.98 25.13 -16.12
C TRP A 137 7.85 23.97 -17.14
N ARG A 138 8.10 24.20 -18.44
CA ARG A 138 8.10 23.13 -19.48
C ARG A 138 9.25 22.15 -19.30
N ALA A 139 10.38 22.58 -18.75
CA ALA A 139 11.51 21.71 -18.41
C ALA A 139 11.19 20.73 -17.28
N HIS A 140 10.19 21.02 -16.44
CA HIS A 140 9.75 20.20 -15.30
C HIS A 140 8.63 19.21 -15.65
N LEU A 141 8.17 19.19 -16.90
CA LEU A 141 7.09 18.30 -17.39
C LEU A 141 7.58 16.98 -18.03
N GLY A 142 8.83 16.61 -17.81
CA GLY A 142 9.38 15.32 -18.26
C GLY A 142 8.82 14.08 -17.57
N GLY A 143 7.83 14.20 -16.66
CA GLY A 143 7.39 13.10 -15.80
C GLY A 143 5.90 13.08 -15.44
N GLY A 144 5.00 13.04 -16.42
CA GLY A 144 3.68 12.37 -16.33
C GLY A 144 2.67 12.71 -15.22
N ARG A 145 2.86 13.74 -14.36
CA ARG A 145 1.85 14.16 -13.36
C ARG A 145 1.43 15.60 -13.59
N SER A 146 0.12 15.83 -13.56
CA SER A 146 -0.50 17.09 -13.96
C SER A 146 -0.98 17.93 -12.77
N LEU A 147 -0.72 19.24 -12.79
CA LEU A 147 -1.38 20.29 -11.98
C LEU A 147 -2.91 20.28 -12.10
N PHE A 148 -3.40 19.56 -13.11
CA PHE A 148 -4.71 19.67 -13.70
C PHE A 148 -5.46 18.34 -13.60
N VAL A 149 -5.11 17.50 -12.61
CA VAL A 149 -5.87 16.27 -12.26
C VAL A 149 -7.36 16.59 -12.09
N ASN A 150 -7.67 17.70 -11.42
CA ASN A 150 -9.03 18.21 -11.26
C ASN A 150 -9.42 19.26 -12.31
N ALA A 151 -8.62 19.49 -13.35
CA ALA A 151 -8.92 20.51 -14.35
C ALA A 151 -10.00 20.09 -15.33
N ALA A 152 -10.33 18.82 -15.44
CA ALA A 152 -11.57 18.42 -16.09
C ALA A 152 -12.77 18.95 -15.27
N THR A 153 -12.71 18.84 -13.95
CA THR A 153 -13.70 19.35 -13.00
C THR A 153 -13.75 20.88 -12.98
N TRP A 154 -12.62 21.55 -12.81
CA TRP A 154 -12.55 23.00 -12.88
C TRP A 154 -12.82 23.51 -14.30
N GLY A 155 -12.48 22.74 -15.35
CA GLY A 155 -12.83 22.96 -16.76
C GLY A 155 -14.33 23.01 -16.99
N LEU A 156 -15.05 22.07 -16.40
CA LEU A 156 -16.50 22.06 -16.37
C LEU A 156 -17.04 23.31 -15.66
N VAL A 157 -16.52 23.63 -14.48
CA VAL A 157 -16.95 24.77 -13.66
C VAL A 157 -16.68 26.13 -14.32
N VAL A 158 -15.55 26.28 -15.01
CA VAL A 158 -15.08 27.56 -15.59
C VAL A 158 -15.64 27.81 -16.99
N THR A 159 -15.84 26.75 -17.78
CA THR A 159 -16.05 26.88 -19.24
C THR A 159 -17.40 26.35 -19.71
N GLY A 160 -18.14 25.66 -18.84
CA GLY A 160 -19.40 24.99 -19.19
C GLY A 160 -19.24 23.90 -20.28
N ARG A 161 -18.01 23.52 -20.63
CA ARG A 161 -17.68 22.53 -21.67
C ARG A 161 -16.61 21.58 -21.15
N LEU A 162 -16.73 20.31 -21.53
CA LEU A 162 -15.72 19.32 -21.21
C LEU A 162 -14.67 19.23 -22.32
N THR A 163 -13.39 19.37 -21.97
CA THR A 163 -12.28 19.00 -22.86
C THR A 163 -11.86 17.58 -22.53
N SER A 164 -12.13 16.64 -23.45
CA SER A 164 -11.87 15.20 -23.34
C SER A 164 -10.39 14.82 -23.16
N THR A 165 -9.50 15.78 -23.37
CA THR A 165 -8.08 15.71 -23.02
C THR A 165 -7.71 17.01 -22.31
N VAL A 166 -7.29 16.90 -21.05
CA VAL A 166 -6.68 18.03 -20.34
C VAL A 166 -5.29 18.21 -20.97
N ASN A 167 -5.14 19.23 -21.81
CA ASN A 167 -3.83 19.57 -22.35
C ASN A 167 -3.06 20.34 -21.26
N ASP A 168 -2.36 19.60 -20.40
CA ASP A 168 -1.60 20.16 -19.28
C ASP A 168 -0.61 21.25 -19.71
N ARG A 169 -0.04 21.10 -20.92
CA ARG A 169 0.81 22.13 -21.55
C ARG A 169 0.04 23.39 -21.91
N SER A 170 -1.23 23.30 -22.28
CA SER A 170 -2.09 24.46 -22.55
C SER A 170 -2.47 25.18 -21.27
N LEU A 171 -2.92 24.47 -20.23
CA LEU A 171 -3.36 25.04 -18.96
C LEU A 171 -2.22 25.72 -18.19
N ALA A 172 -1.03 25.13 -18.19
CA ALA A 172 0.11 25.79 -17.55
C ALA A 172 0.66 26.95 -18.40
N THR A 173 0.54 26.92 -19.74
CA THR A 173 0.84 28.09 -20.59
C THR A 173 -0.18 29.21 -20.37
N ALA A 174 -1.43 28.87 -20.08
CA ALA A 174 -2.47 29.79 -19.68
C ALA A 174 -2.18 30.40 -18.31
N LEU A 175 -1.92 29.59 -17.28
CA LEU A 175 -1.56 30.06 -15.94
C LEU A 175 -0.35 31.01 -15.97
N THR A 176 0.68 30.67 -16.74
CA THR A 176 1.89 31.51 -16.90
C THR A 176 1.57 32.85 -17.55
N ARG A 177 0.74 32.86 -18.60
CA ARG A 177 0.27 34.10 -19.23
C ARG A 177 -0.55 34.94 -18.27
N LEU A 178 -1.44 34.31 -17.52
CA LEU A 178 -2.29 34.99 -16.55
C LEU A 178 -1.45 35.68 -15.48
N ILE A 179 -0.49 34.96 -14.92
CA ILE A 179 0.35 35.47 -13.83
C ILE A 179 1.28 36.58 -14.34
N ALA A 180 1.88 36.40 -15.52
CA ALA A 180 2.68 37.44 -16.16
C ALA A 180 1.86 38.69 -16.54
N ARG A 181 0.57 38.52 -16.86
CA ARG A 181 -0.34 39.62 -17.26
C ARG A 181 -0.95 40.36 -16.08
N ALA A 182 -1.32 39.66 -15.00
CA ALA A 182 -2.23 40.19 -13.97
C ALA A 182 -1.68 40.16 -12.54
N GLY A 183 -0.54 39.50 -12.29
CA GLY A 183 0.16 39.50 -11.00
C GLY A 183 -0.59 38.87 -9.82
N GLU A 184 -0.02 39.03 -8.62
CA GLU A 184 -0.52 38.51 -7.33
C GLU A 184 -2.00 38.87 -7.01
N PRO A 185 -2.55 40.05 -7.35
CA PRO A 185 -3.93 40.42 -7.02
C PRO A 185 -5.01 39.51 -7.63
N VAL A 186 -4.77 38.93 -8.82
CA VAL A 186 -5.70 37.98 -9.45
C VAL A 186 -5.69 36.62 -8.75
N ILE A 187 -4.52 36.17 -8.29
CA ILE A 187 -4.40 34.92 -7.54
C ILE A 187 -5.17 35.04 -6.22
N ARG A 188 -5.00 36.15 -5.50
CA ARG A 188 -5.71 36.42 -4.24
C ARG A 188 -7.24 36.45 -4.42
N ARG A 189 -7.75 37.13 -5.45
CA ARG A 189 -9.20 37.12 -5.76
C ARG A 189 -9.71 35.76 -6.25
N GLY A 190 -8.89 34.98 -6.97
CA GLY A 190 -9.19 33.60 -7.33
C GLY A 190 -9.34 32.70 -6.10
N VAL A 191 -8.46 32.86 -5.10
CA VAL A 191 -8.55 32.19 -3.80
C VAL A 191 -9.82 32.62 -3.05
N ASP A 192 -10.12 33.91 -2.96
CA ASP A 192 -11.33 34.41 -2.29
C ASP A 192 -12.62 33.89 -2.95
N MET A 193 -12.65 33.76 -4.28
CA MET A 193 -13.77 33.17 -5.00
C MET A 193 -13.90 31.67 -4.74
N ALA A 194 -12.79 30.93 -4.76
CA ALA A 194 -12.77 29.51 -4.42
C ALA A 194 -13.29 29.27 -2.99
N MET A 195 -12.90 30.12 -2.03
CA MET A 195 -13.44 30.10 -0.66
C MET A 195 -14.96 30.32 -0.65
N ARG A 196 -15.46 31.34 -1.38
CA ARG A 196 -16.90 31.61 -1.44
C ARG A 196 -17.69 30.48 -2.09
N MET A 197 -17.17 29.88 -3.17
CA MET A 197 -17.79 28.72 -3.82
C MET A 197 -17.82 27.51 -2.89
N MET A 198 -16.76 27.28 -2.12
CA MET A 198 -16.72 26.22 -1.12
C MET A 198 -17.74 26.41 0.01
N GLY A 199 -17.94 27.65 0.49
CA GLY A 199 -18.90 27.95 1.56
C GLY A 199 -20.39 27.99 1.18
N GLU A 200 -20.73 27.99 -0.11
CA GLU A 200 -22.13 28.12 -0.58
C GLU A 200 -22.59 27.01 -1.56
N GLN A 201 -21.70 26.50 -2.42
CA GLN A 201 -22.07 25.46 -3.41
C GLN A 201 -21.78 24.05 -2.91
N PHE A 202 -20.71 23.83 -2.16
CA PHE A 202 -20.29 22.49 -1.73
C PHE A 202 -20.77 22.12 -0.32
N VAL A 203 -21.08 23.11 0.51
CA VAL A 203 -21.83 22.94 1.76
C VAL A 203 -23.09 23.78 1.72
N THR A 204 -24.16 23.28 2.35
CA THR A 204 -25.39 24.05 2.53
C THR A 204 -25.16 25.15 3.56
N GLY A 205 -24.29 24.96 4.56
CA GLY A 205 -23.84 25.97 5.52
C GLY A 205 -22.63 25.49 6.32
N GLU A 206 -21.93 26.40 6.97
CA GLU A 206 -20.78 26.04 7.83
C GLU A 206 -21.23 25.37 9.13
N THR A 207 -22.44 25.70 9.58
CA THR A 207 -23.10 25.17 10.79
C THR A 207 -24.48 24.60 10.46
N ILE A 208 -25.00 23.74 11.32
CA ILE A 208 -26.32 23.12 11.11
C ILE A 208 -27.45 24.16 11.17
N GLU A 209 -27.34 25.18 12.02
CA GLU A 209 -28.31 26.27 12.11
C GLU A 209 -28.41 27.04 10.79
N GLU A 210 -27.25 27.33 10.18
CA GLU A 210 -27.19 28.00 8.89
C GLU A 210 -27.78 27.13 7.78
N ALA A 211 -27.42 25.85 7.73
CA ALA A 211 -27.91 24.91 6.74
C ALA A 211 -29.45 24.78 6.80
N VAL A 212 -30.01 24.63 8.01
CA VAL A 212 -31.46 24.58 8.26
C VAL A 212 -32.16 25.87 7.82
N LYS A 213 -31.54 27.04 8.05
CA LYS A 213 -32.11 28.31 7.61
C LYS A 213 -32.17 28.41 6.08
N ARG A 214 -31.09 27.98 5.41
CA ARG A 214 -30.96 27.99 3.94
C ARG A 214 -31.84 26.94 3.24
N ALA A 215 -32.25 25.89 3.95
CA ALA A 215 -33.14 24.84 3.41
C ALA A 215 -34.59 25.28 3.16
N ARG A 216 -35.11 26.24 3.93
CA ARG A 216 -36.54 26.62 3.95
C ARG A 216 -37.17 26.93 2.58
N PRO A 217 -36.51 27.66 1.65
CA PRO A 217 -37.12 28.00 0.36
C PRO A 217 -37.42 26.76 -0.51
N LEU A 218 -36.55 25.75 -0.50
CA LEU A 218 -36.78 24.51 -1.25
C LEU A 218 -37.76 23.59 -0.51
N GLU A 219 -37.73 23.56 0.83
CA GLU A 219 -38.75 22.85 1.61
C GLU A 219 -40.17 23.34 1.29
N ALA A 220 -40.36 24.66 1.16
CA ALA A 220 -41.65 25.25 0.80
C ALA A 220 -42.15 24.83 -0.61
N ARG A 221 -41.24 24.39 -1.48
CA ARG A 221 -41.54 23.88 -2.83
C ARG A 221 -41.80 22.36 -2.84
N GLY A 222 -41.61 21.67 -1.72
CA GLY A 222 -41.83 20.23 -1.59
C GLY A 222 -40.56 19.37 -1.54
N PHE A 223 -39.37 19.97 -1.44
CA PHE A 223 -38.14 19.22 -1.16
C PHE A 223 -38.05 18.81 0.32
N GLY A 224 -37.38 17.69 0.59
CA GLY A 224 -36.92 17.33 1.93
C GLY A 224 -35.41 17.55 2.07
N TYR A 225 -34.88 17.43 3.29
CA TYR A 225 -33.43 17.46 3.54
C TYR A 225 -32.94 16.26 4.36
N SER A 226 -31.70 15.84 4.11
CA SER A 226 -30.91 14.94 4.95
C SER A 226 -29.54 15.57 5.14
N TYR A 227 -29.19 16.00 6.35
CA TYR A 227 -27.92 16.70 6.59
C TYR A 227 -26.76 15.72 6.76
N ASP A 228 -25.63 16.01 6.13
CA ASP A 228 -24.37 15.28 6.24
C ASP A 228 -23.34 16.14 6.94
N MET A 229 -22.95 15.75 8.16
CA MET A 229 -22.03 16.52 8.99
C MET A 229 -20.55 16.35 8.58
N LEU A 230 -20.27 15.70 7.45
CA LEU A 230 -18.93 15.48 6.87
C LEU A 230 -17.94 14.69 7.76
N GLY A 231 -18.33 14.28 8.96
CA GLY A 231 -17.51 13.44 9.82
C GLY A 231 -17.38 12.02 9.27
N GLU A 232 -16.13 11.53 9.19
CA GLU A 232 -15.78 10.18 8.79
C GLU A 232 -14.41 9.78 9.34
N ALA A 233 -14.10 8.47 9.29
CA ALA A 233 -12.79 7.91 9.55
C ALA A 233 -12.11 8.45 10.81
N ALA A 234 -12.78 8.33 11.96
CA ALA A 234 -12.18 8.66 13.24
C ALA A 234 -10.84 7.92 13.39
N THR A 235 -9.78 8.65 13.73
CA THR A 235 -8.45 8.05 13.92
C THR A 235 -8.19 7.77 15.40
N THR A 236 -8.85 8.51 16.29
CA THR A 236 -8.70 8.41 17.74
C THR A 236 -10.06 8.31 18.44
N ALA A 237 -10.10 7.84 19.69
CA ALA A 237 -11.28 7.96 20.54
C ALA A 237 -11.74 9.43 20.71
N GLY A 238 -10.81 10.39 20.70
CA GLY A 238 -11.11 11.82 20.75
C GLY A 238 -11.91 12.29 19.54
N ASP A 239 -11.53 11.86 18.34
CA ASP A 239 -12.26 12.16 17.09
C ASP A 239 -13.67 11.56 17.15
N ALA A 240 -13.78 10.28 17.54
CA ALA A 240 -15.07 9.61 17.64
C ALA A 240 -16.02 10.29 18.63
N LYS A 241 -15.49 10.78 19.75
CA LYS A 241 -16.26 11.56 20.74
C LYS A 241 -16.70 12.91 20.18
N ARG A 242 -15.82 13.60 19.43
CA ARG A 242 -16.15 14.87 18.77
C ARG A 242 -17.28 14.68 17.75
N TYR A 243 -17.13 13.74 16.83
CA TYR A 243 -18.15 13.47 15.81
C TYR A 243 -19.48 13.02 16.42
N TYR A 244 -19.46 12.22 17.49
CA TYR A 244 -20.68 11.89 18.23
C TYR A 244 -21.40 13.15 18.73
N ALA A 245 -20.68 14.07 19.37
CA ALA A 245 -21.25 15.32 19.87
C ALA A 245 -21.78 16.22 18.74
N ASP A 246 -21.07 16.26 17.61
CA ASP A 246 -21.50 17.01 16.41
C ASP A 246 -22.82 16.44 15.86
N TYR A 247 -22.96 15.12 15.78
CA TYR A 247 -24.21 14.47 15.36
C TYR A 247 -25.34 14.70 16.36
N GLU A 248 -25.08 14.56 17.67
CA GLU A 248 -26.06 14.82 18.72
C GLU A 248 -26.61 16.25 18.63
N HIS A 249 -25.71 17.23 18.52
CA HIS A 249 -26.06 18.64 18.36
C HIS A 249 -26.90 18.86 17.09
N ALA A 250 -26.47 18.30 15.96
CA ALA A 250 -27.20 18.41 14.70
C ALA A 250 -28.60 17.79 14.78
N ILE A 251 -28.76 16.61 15.39
CA ILE A 251 -30.06 15.95 15.58
C ILE A 251 -31.02 16.85 16.37
N HIS A 252 -30.55 17.51 17.44
CA HIS A 252 -31.38 18.45 18.19
C HIS A 252 -31.80 19.68 17.36
N ALA A 253 -30.89 20.25 16.58
CA ALA A 253 -31.18 21.40 15.72
C ALA A 253 -32.19 21.03 14.63
N ILE A 254 -31.96 19.92 13.95
CA ILE A 254 -32.83 19.36 12.90
C ILE A 254 -34.20 19.01 13.46
N GLY A 255 -34.26 18.34 14.61
CA GLY A 255 -35.49 17.95 15.28
C GLY A 255 -36.38 19.14 15.66
N LYS A 256 -35.78 20.20 16.23
CA LYS A 256 -36.49 21.46 16.51
C LYS A 256 -37.02 22.12 15.23
N ALA A 257 -36.24 22.10 14.15
CA ALA A 257 -36.65 22.66 12.87
C ALA A 257 -37.69 21.79 12.13
N SER A 258 -37.69 20.48 12.38
CA SER A 258 -38.70 19.56 11.85
C SER A 258 -40.10 19.92 12.36
N ALA A 259 -40.22 20.34 13.64
CA ALA A 259 -41.47 20.80 14.25
C ALA A 259 -42.65 19.81 14.07
N GLY A 260 -42.37 18.52 14.19
CA GLY A 260 -43.39 17.46 14.07
C GLY A 260 -43.84 17.13 12.63
N ARG A 261 -43.09 17.57 11.60
CA ARG A 261 -43.37 17.20 10.19
C ARG A 261 -43.13 15.71 9.88
N GLY A 262 -42.54 14.98 10.82
CA GLY A 262 -42.26 13.55 10.73
C GLY A 262 -41.15 13.19 9.75
N ILE A 263 -40.89 11.89 9.60
CA ILE A 263 -39.73 11.36 8.87
C ILE A 263 -39.77 11.55 7.34
N TYR A 264 -40.96 11.75 6.76
CA TYR A 264 -41.13 11.87 5.30
C TYR A 264 -41.09 13.33 4.83
N ARG A 265 -41.90 14.22 5.44
CA ARG A 265 -41.95 15.64 5.07
C ARG A 265 -40.92 16.48 5.81
N GLY A 266 -40.51 16.06 7.00
CA GLY A 266 -39.48 16.72 7.79
C GLY A 266 -38.07 16.37 7.30
N PRO A 267 -37.06 17.11 7.78
CA PRO A 267 -35.66 16.80 7.54
C PRO A 267 -35.20 15.56 8.34
N GLY A 268 -34.06 15.00 7.94
CA GLY A 268 -33.33 13.96 8.67
C GLY A 268 -31.83 14.24 8.71
N ILE A 269 -31.08 13.27 9.22
CA ILE A 269 -29.61 13.30 9.27
C ILE A 269 -29.02 12.02 8.65
N SER A 270 -27.82 12.13 8.09
CA SER A 270 -26.98 11.01 7.66
C SER A 270 -25.75 10.93 8.56
N ILE A 271 -25.44 9.71 9.03
CA ILE A 271 -24.26 9.42 9.85
C ILE A 271 -23.37 8.39 9.16
N LYS A 272 -22.06 8.43 9.42
CA LYS A 272 -21.09 7.39 9.00
C LYS A 272 -20.61 6.64 10.23
N LEU A 273 -20.57 5.31 10.16
CA LEU A 273 -20.18 4.49 11.31
C LEU A 273 -18.69 4.65 11.62
N SER A 274 -17.86 4.84 10.60
CA SER A 274 -16.42 5.13 10.79
C SER A 274 -16.13 6.42 11.54
N ALA A 275 -17.06 7.39 11.57
CA ALA A 275 -16.93 8.60 12.38
C ALA A 275 -17.13 8.33 13.87
N LEU A 276 -17.84 7.26 14.23
CA LEU A 276 -18.27 7.00 15.60
C LEU A 276 -17.39 5.99 16.34
N HIS A 277 -16.37 5.43 15.68
CA HIS A 277 -15.42 4.52 16.30
C HIS A 277 -14.10 4.46 15.53
N PRO A 278 -12.93 4.58 16.20
CA PRO A 278 -11.66 4.63 15.52
C PRO A 278 -11.24 3.29 14.88
N ARG A 279 -11.82 2.18 15.37
CA ARG A 279 -11.55 0.83 14.87
C ARG A 279 -12.79 0.15 14.29
N TYR A 280 -13.52 0.85 13.42
CA TYR A 280 -14.69 0.28 12.73
C TYR A 280 -14.25 -0.70 11.62
N SER A 281 -14.08 -1.97 11.99
CA SER A 281 -13.69 -3.06 11.08
C SER A 281 -14.12 -4.43 11.61
N ARG A 282 -14.21 -5.43 10.71
CA ARG A 282 -14.57 -6.81 11.08
C ARG A 282 -13.61 -7.46 12.10
N ALA A 283 -12.32 -7.12 12.03
CA ALA A 283 -11.34 -7.59 13.00
C ALA A 283 -11.65 -7.15 14.43
N GLN A 284 -12.30 -5.99 14.59
CA GLN A 284 -12.65 -5.39 15.88
C GLN A 284 -14.16 -5.49 16.17
N ALA A 285 -14.85 -6.46 15.58
CA ALA A 285 -16.30 -6.60 15.67
C ALA A 285 -16.84 -6.61 17.11
N THR A 286 -16.15 -7.26 18.05
CA THR A 286 -16.54 -7.25 19.48
C THR A 286 -16.53 -5.83 20.05
N ARG A 287 -15.48 -5.05 19.79
CA ARG A 287 -15.39 -3.64 20.22
C ARG A 287 -16.46 -2.80 19.54
N VAL A 288 -16.68 -2.99 18.23
CA VAL A 288 -17.72 -2.29 17.48
C VAL A 288 -19.11 -2.52 18.10
N MET A 289 -19.47 -3.77 18.39
CA MET A 289 -20.77 -4.07 19.00
C MET A 289 -20.89 -3.60 20.46
N ALA A 290 -19.78 -3.50 21.20
CA ALA A 290 -19.77 -3.04 22.58
C ALA A 290 -19.68 -1.51 22.74
N GLU A 291 -19.02 -0.82 21.81
CA GLU A 291 -18.64 0.60 21.93
C GLU A 291 -19.35 1.50 20.89
N LEU A 292 -19.45 1.05 19.63
CA LEU A 292 -20.06 1.80 18.53
C LEU A 292 -21.59 1.71 18.59
N LEU A 293 -22.12 0.49 18.71
CA LEU A 293 -23.58 0.25 18.71
C LEU A 293 -24.32 1.10 19.76
N PRO A 294 -23.88 1.21 21.03
CA PRO A 294 -24.53 2.09 22.01
C PRO A 294 -24.58 3.56 21.57
N ARG A 295 -23.51 4.08 20.96
CA ARG A 295 -23.48 5.46 20.45
C ARG A 295 -24.54 5.68 19.37
N VAL A 296 -24.64 4.76 18.41
CA VAL A 296 -25.65 4.87 17.34
C VAL A 296 -27.07 4.73 17.90
N ARG A 297 -27.26 3.82 18.87
CA ARG A 297 -28.53 3.65 19.58
C ARG A 297 -28.98 4.93 20.27
N ASP A 298 -28.06 5.62 20.95
CA ASP A 298 -28.37 6.86 21.66
C ASP A 298 -28.77 7.98 20.68
N LEU A 299 -28.02 8.14 19.58
CA LEU A 299 -28.40 9.08 18.50
C LEU A 299 -29.77 8.74 17.89
N ALA A 300 -30.06 7.45 17.69
CA ALA A 300 -31.35 6.98 17.19
C ALA A 300 -32.51 7.24 18.16
N LEU A 301 -32.28 7.16 19.48
CA LEU A 301 -33.28 7.50 20.49
C LEU A 301 -33.61 8.99 20.47
N ILE A 302 -32.61 9.85 20.28
CA ILE A 302 -32.83 11.30 20.14
C ILE A 302 -33.60 11.58 18.84
N ALA A 303 -33.21 10.97 17.72
CA ALA A 303 -33.91 11.11 16.45
C ALA A 303 -35.38 10.64 16.52
N LYS A 304 -35.63 9.51 17.21
CA LYS A 304 -36.97 9.03 17.55
C LYS A 304 -37.76 10.05 18.36
N GLY A 305 -37.14 10.68 19.36
CA GLY A 305 -37.79 11.69 20.21
C GLY A 305 -38.34 12.89 19.42
N TYR A 306 -37.72 13.23 18.29
CA TYR A 306 -38.17 14.28 17.37
C TYR A 306 -38.96 13.78 16.15
N ASP A 307 -39.11 12.46 16.00
CA ASP A 307 -39.66 11.80 14.81
C ASP A 307 -39.01 12.26 13.49
N ILE A 308 -37.66 12.31 13.48
CA ILE A 308 -36.88 12.59 12.26
C ILE A 308 -36.18 11.34 11.74
N GLY A 309 -35.78 11.35 10.46
CA GLY A 309 -35.00 10.28 9.87
C GLY A 309 -33.53 10.30 10.34
N LEU A 310 -32.96 9.15 10.64
CA LEU A 310 -31.53 8.95 10.86
C LEU A 310 -31.06 7.84 9.93
N ASN A 311 -30.24 8.21 8.96
CA ASN A 311 -29.75 7.31 7.92
C ASN A 311 -28.30 6.91 8.17
N ILE A 312 -28.02 5.60 8.15
CA ILE A 312 -26.66 5.07 8.21
C ILE A 312 -26.11 4.99 6.78
N ASP A 313 -25.09 5.80 6.49
CA ASP A 313 -24.41 5.80 5.20
C ASP A 313 -23.58 4.52 4.98
N ALA A 314 -23.50 4.07 3.72
CA ALA A 314 -22.69 2.93 3.32
C ALA A 314 -21.30 3.39 2.88
N GLU A 315 -20.27 2.71 3.38
CA GLU A 315 -18.86 3.05 3.19
C GLU A 315 -18.17 2.01 2.29
N GLU A 316 -16.99 1.51 2.64
CA GLU A 316 -16.25 0.47 1.91
C GLU A 316 -16.94 -0.91 1.98
N ALA A 317 -16.64 -1.78 1.01
CA ALA A 317 -17.25 -3.09 0.87
C ALA A 317 -16.98 -4.02 2.07
N ASP A 318 -15.80 -3.91 2.70
CA ASP A 318 -15.40 -4.73 3.86
C ASP A 318 -16.15 -4.40 5.15
N ARG A 319 -16.92 -3.29 5.16
CA ARG A 319 -17.76 -2.84 6.29
C ARG A 319 -19.24 -3.19 6.13
N LEU A 320 -19.68 -3.59 4.94
CA LEU A 320 -21.09 -3.82 4.63
C LEU A 320 -21.73 -4.84 5.57
N GLU A 321 -21.17 -6.04 5.70
CA GLU A 321 -21.80 -7.10 6.51
C GLU A 321 -21.77 -6.77 8.01
N LEU A 322 -20.70 -6.15 8.50
CA LEU A 322 -20.63 -5.68 9.89
C LEU A 322 -21.70 -4.61 10.17
N SER A 323 -21.93 -3.67 9.25
CA SER A 323 -22.99 -2.67 9.40
C SER A 323 -24.39 -3.28 9.50
N LEU A 324 -24.63 -4.45 8.90
CA LEU A 324 -25.90 -5.18 9.01
C LEU A 324 -26.12 -5.75 10.42
N ASP A 325 -25.06 -6.15 11.11
CA ASP A 325 -25.17 -6.58 12.52
C ASP A 325 -25.63 -5.43 13.42
N LEU A 326 -25.13 -4.22 13.19
CA LEU A 326 -25.60 -3.01 13.90
C LEU A 326 -27.04 -2.67 13.52
N LEU A 327 -27.39 -2.74 12.23
CA LEU A 327 -28.74 -2.47 11.75
C LEU A 327 -29.76 -3.41 12.40
N GLU A 328 -29.46 -4.71 12.45
CA GLU A 328 -30.31 -5.72 13.09
C GLU A 328 -30.48 -5.44 14.59
N ALA A 329 -29.37 -5.20 15.30
CA ALA A 329 -29.41 -4.90 16.73
C ALA A 329 -30.24 -3.64 17.04
N LEU A 330 -30.07 -2.57 16.26
CA LEU A 330 -30.84 -1.33 16.41
C LEU A 330 -32.32 -1.56 16.09
N ARG A 331 -32.63 -2.25 15.00
CA ARG A 331 -34.02 -2.40 14.56
C ARG A 331 -34.83 -3.26 15.52
N LEU A 332 -34.21 -4.27 16.12
CA LEU A 332 -34.84 -5.14 17.12
C LEU A 332 -34.83 -4.56 18.54
N ASP A 333 -34.21 -3.40 18.77
CA ASP A 333 -34.20 -2.76 20.07
C ASP A 333 -35.62 -2.29 20.47
N PRO A 334 -36.20 -2.79 21.58
CA PRO A 334 -37.53 -2.37 22.04
C PRO A 334 -37.64 -0.86 22.27
N ALA A 335 -36.56 -0.20 22.67
CA ALA A 335 -36.52 1.24 22.92
C ALA A 335 -36.74 2.07 21.65
N LEU A 336 -36.51 1.49 20.46
CA LEU A 336 -36.74 2.11 19.15
C LEU A 336 -38.09 1.71 18.51
N SER A 337 -38.94 0.96 19.22
CA SER A 337 -40.26 0.57 18.72
C SER A 337 -41.16 1.79 18.45
N GLY A 338 -42.04 1.69 17.45
CA GLY A 338 -42.96 2.76 17.04
C GLY A 338 -42.33 3.85 16.18
N TRP A 339 -41.03 3.79 15.89
CA TRP A 339 -40.32 4.76 15.05
C TRP A 339 -39.80 4.11 13.77
N ASN A 340 -40.20 4.69 12.64
CA ASN A 340 -39.89 4.21 11.29
C ASN A 340 -38.77 5.02 10.62
N GLY A 341 -38.14 5.95 11.34
CA GLY A 341 -37.10 6.85 10.80
C GLY A 341 -35.70 6.25 10.68
N LEU A 342 -35.51 4.98 11.04
CA LEU A 342 -34.22 4.31 10.87
C LEU A 342 -33.97 4.03 9.38
N GLY A 343 -32.94 4.68 8.86
CA GLY A 343 -32.52 4.62 7.47
C GLY A 343 -31.21 3.86 7.26
N PHE A 344 -31.06 3.21 6.11
CA PHE A 344 -29.85 2.49 5.74
C PHE A 344 -29.56 2.61 4.24
N VAL A 345 -28.30 2.84 3.88
CA VAL A 345 -27.87 2.93 2.48
C VAL A 345 -27.45 1.57 1.94
N VAL A 346 -27.83 1.27 0.70
CA VAL A 346 -27.34 0.11 -0.07
C VAL A 346 -26.76 0.56 -1.41
N GLN A 347 -25.63 -0.02 -1.80
CA GLN A 347 -24.85 0.42 -2.95
C GLN A 347 -25.03 -0.54 -4.15
N ALA A 348 -25.72 -0.08 -5.20
CA ALA A 348 -26.05 -0.87 -6.38
C ALA A 348 -24.83 -1.28 -7.23
N TYR A 349 -23.69 -0.60 -7.10
CA TYR A 349 -22.44 -1.01 -7.74
C TYR A 349 -21.87 -2.32 -7.18
N GLY A 350 -22.36 -2.77 -6.02
CA GLY A 350 -21.87 -3.92 -5.28
C GLY A 350 -22.67 -5.16 -5.65
N LYS A 351 -21.98 -6.28 -5.88
CA LYS A 351 -22.60 -7.54 -6.32
C LYS A 351 -23.57 -8.12 -5.28
N ARG A 352 -23.41 -7.72 -4.01
CA ARG A 352 -24.26 -8.11 -2.88
C ARG A 352 -25.58 -7.35 -2.78
N CYS A 353 -25.74 -6.21 -3.46
CA CYS A 353 -26.88 -5.30 -3.29
C CYS A 353 -28.26 -5.98 -3.30
N PRO A 354 -28.63 -6.84 -4.29
CA PRO A 354 -29.96 -7.46 -4.29
C PRO A 354 -30.19 -8.38 -3.08
N PHE A 355 -29.16 -9.07 -2.59
CA PHE A 355 -29.25 -9.98 -1.44
C PHE A 355 -29.33 -9.22 -0.12
N VAL A 356 -28.61 -8.09 -0.02
CA VAL A 356 -28.73 -7.18 1.13
C VAL A 356 -30.14 -6.61 1.22
N LEU A 357 -30.75 -6.26 0.09
CA LEU A 357 -32.15 -5.83 0.05
C LEU A 357 -33.10 -6.92 0.52
N ASP A 358 -32.90 -8.18 0.12
CA ASP A 358 -33.73 -9.29 0.60
C ASP A 358 -33.65 -9.44 2.12
N TYR A 359 -32.46 -9.31 2.70
CA TYR A 359 -32.26 -9.31 4.15
C TYR A 359 -32.92 -8.12 4.85
N ILE A 360 -32.78 -6.89 4.33
CA ILE A 360 -33.37 -5.70 4.93
C ILE A 360 -34.92 -5.74 4.86
N ILE A 361 -35.48 -6.21 3.74
CA ILE A 361 -36.93 -6.38 3.58
C ILE A 361 -37.46 -7.41 4.58
N ASP A 362 -36.75 -8.52 4.77
CA ASP A 362 -37.08 -9.51 5.79
C ASP A 362 -36.98 -8.93 7.22
N LEU A 363 -35.89 -8.21 7.53
CA LEU A 363 -35.70 -7.54 8.81
C LEU A 363 -36.84 -6.55 9.11
N ALA A 364 -37.26 -5.76 8.12
CA ALA A 364 -38.40 -4.85 8.26
C ALA A 364 -39.70 -5.61 8.58
N ARG A 365 -39.99 -6.71 7.86
CA ARG A 365 -41.17 -7.55 8.09
C ARG A 365 -41.19 -8.15 9.49
N ARG A 366 -40.10 -8.79 9.92
CA ARG A 366 -40.04 -9.50 11.21
C ARG A 366 -39.95 -8.56 12.42
N SER A 367 -39.40 -7.35 12.24
CA SER A 367 -39.42 -6.32 13.28
C SER A 367 -40.76 -5.58 13.38
N GLY A 368 -41.57 -5.61 12.31
CA GLY A 368 -42.84 -4.89 12.23
C GLY A 368 -42.68 -3.38 12.04
N HIS A 369 -41.51 -2.94 11.55
CA HIS A 369 -41.22 -1.53 11.30
C HIS A 369 -41.00 -1.27 9.82
N ARG A 370 -41.46 -0.11 9.37
CA ARG A 370 -41.21 0.34 8.00
C ARG A 370 -39.84 1.03 7.95
N MET A 371 -38.87 0.44 7.25
CA MET A 371 -37.50 0.97 7.23
C MET A 371 -37.27 1.92 6.04
N MET A 372 -36.48 2.98 6.23
CA MET A 372 -36.07 3.85 5.12
C MET A 372 -34.84 3.24 4.43
N VAL A 373 -34.92 3.00 3.12
CA VAL A 373 -33.79 2.38 2.39
C VAL A 373 -33.35 3.27 1.25
N ARG A 374 -32.14 3.82 1.38
CA ARG A 374 -31.53 4.65 0.35
C ARG A 374 -30.72 3.79 -0.60
N LEU A 375 -31.20 3.67 -1.84
CA LEU A 375 -30.46 3.05 -2.92
C LEU A 375 -29.56 4.09 -3.58
N VAL A 376 -28.25 3.86 -3.55
CA VAL A 376 -27.22 4.66 -4.24
C VAL A 376 -26.52 3.78 -5.28
N LYS A 377 -25.71 4.37 -6.16
CA LYS A 377 -24.76 3.59 -6.98
C LYS A 377 -23.58 3.12 -6.13
N GLY A 378 -22.77 4.06 -5.65
CA GLY A 378 -21.60 3.81 -4.81
C GLY A 378 -20.53 4.89 -5.03
N ALA A 379 -19.68 5.13 -4.03
CA ALA A 379 -18.74 6.27 -4.01
C ALA A 379 -17.26 5.86 -3.86
N TYR A 380 -16.96 4.56 -3.74
CA TYR A 380 -15.62 4.04 -3.42
C TYR A 380 -15.02 3.18 -4.54
N TRP A 381 -15.57 3.28 -5.76
CA TRP A 381 -15.34 2.28 -6.82
C TRP A 381 -13.86 2.04 -7.14
N ASP A 382 -13.08 3.10 -7.32
CA ASP A 382 -11.65 2.99 -7.63
C ASP A 382 -10.82 2.42 -6.47
N ALA A 383 -11.15 2.80 -5.24
CA ALA A 383 -10.56 2.23 -4.02
C ALA A 383 -10.85 0.73 -3.90
N GLU A 384 -12.07 0.29 -4.23
CA GLU A 384 -12.44 -1.14 -4.23
C GLU A 384 -11.68 -1.95 -5.28
N ILE A 385 -11.45 -1.38 -6.47
CA ILE A 385 -10.61 -2.02 -7.50
C ILE A 385 -9.17 -2.15 -7.00
N LYS A 386 -8.58 -1.05 -6.49
CA LYS A 386 -7.22 -1.06 -5.95
C LYS A 386 -7.08 -2.07 -4.81
N ARG A 387 -7.99 -2.05 -3.83
CA ARG A 387 -7.93 -2.91 -2.65
C ARG A 387 -7.99 -4.39 -3.02
N ALA A 388 -8.91 -4.79 -3.89
CA ALA A 388 -9.01 -6.18 -4.34
C ALA A 388 -7.75 -6.66 -5.08
N GLN A 389 -7.12 -5.78 -5.87
CA GLN A 389 -5.86 -6.08 -6.56
C GLN A 389 -4.68 -6.22 -5.60
N VAL A 390 -4.51 -5.28 -4.66
CA VAL A 390 -3.45 -5.31 -3.63
C VAL A 390 -3.59 -6.57 -2.78
N ASP A 391 -4.81 -6.89 -2.34
CA ASP A 391 -5.07 -8.03 -1.44
C ASP A 391 -5.07 -9.39 -2.19
N GLY A 392 -4.95 -9.39 -3.52
CA GLY A 392 -4.87 -10.63 -4.32
C GLY A 392 -6.16 -11.45 -4.26
N LEU A 393 -7.32 -10.80 -4.21
CA LEU A 393 -8.61 -11.45 -3.96
C LEU A 393 -9.18 -12.09 -5.24
N PRO A 394 -10.10 -13.07 -5.16
CA PRO A 394 -10.57 -13.82 -6.33
C PRO A 394 -11.33 -12.98 -7.37
N GLY A 395 -11.78 -11.79 -6.98
CA GLY A 395 -12.46 -10.85 -7.86
C GLY A 395 -12.86 -9.56 -7.13
N PHE A 396 -13.55 -8.68 -7.84
CA PHE A 396 -14.01 -7.40 -7.29
C PHE A 396 -15.34 -7.54 -6.55
N PRO A 397 -15.55 -6.79 -5.44
CA PRO A 397 -16.83 -6.75 -4.74
C PRO A 397 -17.86 -5.86 -5.44
N VAL A 398 -17.39 -5.08 -6.42
CA VAL A 398 -18.14 -4.15 -7.26
C VAL A 398 -18.11 -4.58 -8.72
N PHE A 399 -19.05 -4.08 -9.52
CA PHE A 399 -19.02 -4.21 -10.98
C PHE A 399 -17.87 -3.39 -11.58
N THR A 400 -17.28 -3.87 -12.66
CA THR A 400 -16.16 -3.18 -13.35
C THR A 400 -16.62 -2.33 -14.53
N ARG A 401 -17.86 -2.51 -15.00
CA ARG A 401 -18.53 -1.63 -15.96
C ARG A 401 -19.64 -0.82 -15.30
N LYS A 402 -19.71 0.48 -15.60
CA LYS A 402 -20.73 1.40 -15.11
C LYS A 402 -22.13 0.97 -15.55
N VAL A 403 -22.29 0.46 -16.78
CA VAL A 403 -23.60 -0.01 -17.27
C VAL A 403 -24.16 -1.18 -16.45
N HIS A 404 -23.31 -2.05 -15.89
CA HIS A 404 -23.74 -3.12 -14.98
C HIS A 404 -24.25 -2.55 -13.65
N THR A 405 -23.62 -1.48 -13.16
CA THR A 405 -24.13 -0.75 -11.98
C THR A 405 -25.49 -0.10 -12.26
N ASP A 406 -25.69 0.49 -13.44
CA ASP A 406 -27.01 1.05 -13.82
C ASP A 406 -28.10 -0.03 -13.85
N LEU A 407 -27.77 -1.19 -14.43
CA LEU A 407 -28.65 -2.35 -14.50
C LEU A 407 -29.02 -2.86 -13.09
N SER A 408 -28.01 -3.04 -12.24
CA SER A 408 -28.17 -3.44 -10.84
C SER A 408 -29.07 -2.45 -10.09
N TYR A 409 -28.88 -1.14 -10.30
CA TYR A 409 -29.69 -0.11 -9.67
C TYR A 409 -31.17 -0.24 -10.05
N ILE A 410 -31.49 -0.44 -11.33
CA ILE A 410 -32.88 -0.61 -11.80
C ILE A 410 -33.51 -1.89 -11.25
N ALA A 411 -32.79 -3.01 -11.27
CA ALA A 411 -33.26 -4.28 -10.70
C ALA A 411 -33.56 -4.16 -9.19
N CYS A 412 -32.65 -3.53 -8.44
CA CYS A 412 -32.80 -3.27 -7.02
C CYS A 412 -33.95 -2.28 -6.73
N ALA A 413 -34.14 -1.27 -7.59
CA ALA A 413 -35.25 -0.33 -7.45
C ALA A 413 -36.61 -1.01 -7.66
N ARG A 414 -36.73 -1.92 -8.63
CA ARG A 414 -37.94 -2.73 -8.83
C ARG A 414 -38.24 -3.58 -7.59
N LYS A 415 -37.22 -4.22 -7.00
CA LYS A 415 -37.35 -5.01 -5.76
C LYS A 415 -37.87 -4.14 -4.60
N LEU A 416 -37.32 -2.94 -4.42
CA LEU A 416 -37.77 -2.00 -3.38
C LEU A 416 -39.22 -1.50 -3.60
N LEU A 417 -39.58 -1.17 -4.84
CA LEU A 417 -40.95 -0.74 -5.19
C LEU A 417 -42.01 -1.81 -4.91
N ALA A 418 -41.63 -3.09 -5.02
CA ALA A 418 -42.49 -4.23 -4.71
C ALA A 418 -42.66 -4.47 -3.19
N ALA A 419 -41.86 -3.83 -2.34
CA ALA A 419 -41.87 -3.99 -0.88
C ALA A 419 -42.26 -2.69 -0.15
N ARG A 420 -43.02 -1.80 -0.79
CA ARG A 420 -43.42 -0.48 -0.24
C ARG A 420 -44.25 -0.57 1.05
N ASP A 421 -44.88 -1.71 1.31
CA ASP A 421 -45.62 -2.01 2.53
C ASP A 421 -44.72 -1.99 3.78
N VAL A 422 -43.46 -2.41 3.63
CA VAL A 422 -42.50 -2.57 4.74
C VAL A 422 -41.22 -1.76 4.56
N ILE A 423 -40.98 -1.21 3.38
CA ILE A 423 -39.84 -0.33 3.11
C ILE A 423 -40.35 1.01 2.58
N PHE A 424 -39.69 2.09 2.97
CA PHE A 424 -39.74 3.39 2.32
C PHE A 424 -38.53 3.53 1.38
N PRO A 425 -38.68 3.32 0.06
CA PRO A 425 -37.57 3.42 -0.88
C PRO A 425 -37.15 4.88 -1.10
N GLN A 426 -35.85 5.13 -1.09
CA GLN A 426 -35.26 6.44 -1.37
C GLN A 426 -34.24 6.29 -2.51
N PHE A 427 -34.57 6.79 -3.70
CA PHE A 427 -33.74 6.59 -4.89
C PHE A 427 -32.80 7.78 -5.11
N ALA A 428 -31.55 7.63 -4.68
CA ALA A 428 -30.51 8.66 -4.79
C ALA A 428 -29.77 8.57 -6.13
N THR A 429 -30.06 9.47 -7.07
CA THR A 429 -29.43 9.47 -8.40
C THR A 429 -29.50 10.84 -9.08
N HIS A 430 -28.45 11.21 -9.81
CA HIS A 430 -28.48 12.37 -10.72
C HIS A 430 -28.73 11.97 -12.17
N ASN A 431 -28.91 10.67 -12.46
CA ASN A 431 -29.11 10.18 -13.81
C ASN A 431 -30.59 10.22 -14.20
N ALA A 432 -30.93 11.08 -15.17
CA ALA A 432 -32.29 11.30 -15.63
C ALA A 432 -32.94 10.06 -16.27
N GLN A 433 -32.15 9.19 -16.94
CA GLN A 433 -32.63 7.93 -17.49
C GLN A 433 -33.04 6.99 -16.35
N THR A 434 -32.19 6.83 -15.34
CA THR A 434 -32.49 5.99 -14.16
C THR A 434 -33.72 6.50 -13.42
N LEU A 435 -33.82 7.83 -13.23
CA LEU A 435 -34.97 8.47 -12.60
C LEU A 435 -36.26 8.20 -13.38
N ALA A 436 -36.25 8.44 -14.70
CA ALA A 436 -37.40 8.21 -15.55
C ALA A 436 -37.85 6.75 -15.51
N THR A 437 -36.92 5.80 -15.61
CA THR A 437 -37.24 4.37 -15.49
C THR A 437 -37.97 4.07 -14.18
N ILE A 438 -37.44 4.54 -13.05
CA ILE A 438 -38.03 4.26 -11.73
C ILE A 438 -39.38 4.94 -11.55
N HIS A 439 -39.54 6.17 -12.06
CA HIS A 439 -40.83 6.88 -12.03
C HIS A 439 -41.94 6.07 -12.73
N HIS A 440 -41.65 5.52 -13.91
CA HIS A 440 -42.61 4.67 -14.64
C HIS A 440 -42.82 3.32 -13.98
N LEU A 441 -41.76 2.68 -13.45
CA LEU A 441 -41.87 1.43 -12.71
C LEU A 441 -42.74 1.53 -11.44
N ALA A 442 -42.76 2.71 -10.80
CA ALA A 442 -43.58 2.94 -9.61
C ALA A 442 -45.09 3.07 -9.93
N GLY A 443 -45.42 3.35 -11.19
CA GLY A 443 -46.79 3.56 -11.66
C GLY A 443 -47.36 4.94 -11.28
N PRO A 444 -48.61 5.21 -11.71
CA PRO A 444 -49.25 6.51 -11.54
C PRO A 444 -49.73 6.77 -10.11
N ALA A 445 -50.08 5.72 -9.35
CA ALA A 445 -50.53 5.83 -7.96
C ALA A 445 -49.37 6.24 -7.06
N PHE A 446 -49.55 7.35 -6.33
CA PHE A 446 -48.53 7.90 -5.46
C PHE A 446 -49.12 8.75 -4.34
N GLU A 447 -48.65 8.52 -3.12
CA GLU A 447 -48.78 9.42 -1.99
C GLU A 447 -47.45 9.68 -1.28
N ILE A 448 -47.35 10.83 -0.59
CA ILE A 448 -46.15 11.14 0.20
C ILE A 448 -46.01 10.08 1.29
N GLY A 449 -44.87 9.39 1.29
CA GLY A 449 -44.64 8.23 2.14
C GLY A 449 -44.51 6.94 1.35
N ASP A 450 -44.91 6.87 0.08
CA ASP A 450 -44.71 5.68 -0.76
C ASP A 450 -43.22 5.43 -1.04
N TYR A 451 -42.56 6.42 -1.65
CA TYR A 451 -41.14 6.46 -1.95
C TYR A 451 -40.71 7.92 -2.18
N GLU A 452 -39.41 8.18 -2.21
CA GLU A 452 -38.87 9.47 -2.65
C GLU A 452 -37.66 9.30 -3.56
N PHE A 453 -37.32 10.36 -4.28
CA PHE A 453 -35.99 10.48 -4.86
C PHE A 453 -35.06 11.24 -3.93
N GLN A 454 -33.76 11.15 -4.18
CA GLN A 454 -32.77 11.97 -3.47
C GLN A 454 -31.70 12.49 -4.41
N CYS A 455 -31.11 13.62 -4.03
CA CYS A 455 -30.04 14.26 -4.77
C CYS A 455 -29.09 14.99 -3.84
N LEU A 456 -27.96 15.43 -4.38
CA LEU A 456 -26.97 16.19 -3.66
C LEU A 456 -27.20 17.71 -3.81
N HIS A 457 -27.01 18.45 -2.71
CA HIS A 457 -26.95 19.92 -2.69
C HIS A 457 -25.87 20.47 -3.64
N GLY A 458 -26.20 21.54 -4.36
CA GLY A 458 -25.32 22.20 -5.32
C GLY A 458 -25.10 21.43 -6.63
N MET A 459 -25.81 20.31 -6.84
CA MET A 459 -25.60 19.43 -8.00
C MET A 459 -26.90 18.93 -8.62
N GLY A 460 -27.80 18.37 -7.80
CA GLY A 460 -28.97 17.64 -8.30
C GLY A 460 -30.22 18.49 -8.46
N GLU A 461 -30.29 19.67 -7.84
CA GLU A 461 -31.47 20.53 -7.83
C GLU A 461 -31.96 20.89 -9.24
N PRO A 462 -31.11 21.20 -10.24
CA PRO A 462 -31.58 21.51 -11.59
C PRO A 462 -32.42 20.39 -12.23
N LEU A 463 -32.10 19.12 -11.93
CA LEU A 463 -32.87 17.96 -12.40
C LEU A 463 -34.19 17.86 -11.62
N TYR A 464 -34.12 17.96 -10.29
CA TYR A 464 -35.27 17.72 -9.44
C TYR A 464 -36.27 18.87 -9.38
N ASP A 465 -35.88 20.08 -9.82
CA ASP A 465 -36.80 21.17 -10.16
C ASP A 465 -37.80 20.78 -11.27
N GLU A 466 -37.47 19.78 -12.09
CA GLU A 466 -38.37 19.23 -13.12
C GLU A 466 -39.16 18.01 -12.63
N VAL A 467 -39.03 17.65 -11.34
CA VAL A 467 -39.61 16.45 -10.74
C VAL A 467 -40.57 16.82 -9.61
N VAL A 468 -40.14 17.71 -8.72
CA VAL A 468 -40.88 18.14 -7.53
C VAL A 468 -42.01 19.11 -7.89
N GLY A 469 -43.19 18.90 -7.30
CA GLY A 469 -44.36 19.77 -7.44
C GLY A 469 -45.43 19.24 -8.40
N ALA A 470 -46.68 19.69 -8.19
CA ALA A 470 -47.86 19.19 -8.90
C ALA A 470 -47.85 19.47 -10.41
N GLU A 471 -47.15 20.52 -10.85
CA GLU A 471 -47.00 20.90 -12.26
C GLU A 471 -45.87 20.14 -12.98
N LYS A 472 -45.15 19.27 -12.27
CA LYS A 472 -44.02 18.47 -12.76
C LYS A 472 -44.36 16.97 -12.74
N LEU A 473 -43.47 16.12 -12.24
CA LEU A 473 -43.75 14.69 -12.05
C LEU A 473 -44.47 14.40 -10.71
N ASN A 474 -44.66 15.42 -9.87
CA ASN A 474 -45.27 15.34 -8.55
C ASN A 474 -44.67 14.20 -7.70
N ARG A 475 -43.34 14.17 -7.60
CA ARG A 475 -42.60 13.26 -6.71
C ARG A 475 -41.65 14.06 -5.82
N PRO A 476 -41.52 13.71 -4.52
CA PRO A 476 -40.62 14.41 -3.61
C PRO A 476 -39.16 14.06 -3.90
N ALA A 477 -38.28 15.01 -3.60
CA ALA A 477 -36.84 14.82 -3.63
C ALA A 477 -36.22 15.30 -2.31
N ARG A 478 -35.43 14.45 -1.66
CA ARG A 478 -34.65 14.82 -0.48
C ARG A 478 -33.23 15.23 -0.88
N ILE A 479 -32.84 16.43 -0.49
CA ILE A 479 -31.50 16.96 -0.72
C ILE A 479 -30.58 16.48 0.40
N TYR A 480 -29.54 15.74 0.02
CA TYR A 480 -28.42 15.40 0.86
C TYR A 480 -27.50 16.63 0.97
N ALA A 481 -27.43 17.21 2.16
CA ALA A 481 -26.92 18.56 2.39
C ALA A 481 -25.67 18.53 3.28
N PRO A 482 -24.46 18.70 2.72
CA PRO A 482 -23.22 18.76 3.49
C PRO A 482 -23.18 19.99 4.41
N VAL A 483 -22.70 19.80 5.63
CA VAL A 483 -22.58 20.83 6.67
C VAL A 483 -21.22 20.69 7.34
N GLY A 484 -20.45 21.76 7.37
CA GLY A 484 -19.16 21.78 8.06
C GLY A 484 -18.24 22.89 7.58
N THR A 485 -17.11 23.02 8.27
CA THR A 485 -16.10 24.04 7.96
C THR A 485 -15.35 23.75 6.65
N HIS A 486 -14.63 24.75 6.14
CA HIS A 486 -13.76 24.57 4.98
C HIS A 486 -12.71 23.47 5.16
N GLU A 487 -12.12 23.34 6.36
CA GLU A 487 -11.13 22.28 6.64
C GLU A 487 -11.75 20.88 6.50
N THR A 488 -12.95 20.70 7.07
CA THR A 488 -13.68 19.42 7.02
C THR A 488 -14.10 19.08 5.59
N LEU A 489 -14.53 20.06 4.79
CA LEU A 489 -14.90 19.86 3.40
C LEU A 489 -13.71 19.42 2.53
N LEU A 490 -12.55 20.05 2.69
CA LEU A 490 -11.38 19.82 1.83
C LEU A 490 -10.83 18.39 1.90
N ALA A 491 -10.98 17.72 3.05
CA ALA A 491 -10.61 16.31 3.21
C ALA A 491 -11.45 15.38 2.30
N TYR A 492 -12.71 15.74 2.07
CA TYR A 492 -13.71 14.93 1.36
C TYR A 492 -13.92 15.37 -0.11
N LEU A 493 -13.60 16.62 -0.44
CA LEU A 493 -13.99 17.28 -1.69
C LEU A 493 -13.55 16.50 -2.94
N VAL A 494 -12.35 15.92 -2.96
CA VAL A 494 -11.86 15.21 -4.16
C VAL A 494 -12.75 14.03 -4.50
N ARG A 495 -13.07 13.16 -3.53
CA ARG A 495 -13.96 12.01 -3.75
C ARG A 495 -15.35 12.46 -4.23
N ARG A 496 -15.87 13.56 -3.68
CA ARG A 496 -17.14 14.15 -4.12
C ARG A 496 -17.11 14.63 -5.57
N LEU A 497 -16.02 15.28 -5.98
CA LEU A 497 -15.85 15.74 -7.35
C LEU A 497 -15.73 14.56 -8.32
N LEU A 498 -15.08 13.47 -7.92
CA LEU A 498 -14.94 12.26 -8.74
C LEU A 498 -16.28 11.56 -9.00
N GLU A 499 -17.17 11.51 -8.01
CA GLU A 499 -18.52 10.91 -8.11
C GLU A 499 -19.30 11.43 -9.34
N ASN A 500 -19.16 12.73 -9.63
CA ASN A 500 -19.92 13.40 -10.68
C ASN A 500 -19.05 13.90 -11.86
N GLY A 501 -17.72 13.88 -11.72
CA GLY A 501 -16.75 14.39 -12.70
C GLY A 501 -16.07 13.32 -13.57
N ALA A 502 -16.26 12.02 -13.30
CA ALA A 502 -15.72 10.95 -14.15
C ALA A 502 -16.34 10.97 -15.57
N ASN A 503 -15.62 10.49 -16.59
CA ASN A 503 -16.09 10.50 -18.00
C ASN A 503 -17.39 9.71 -18.20
N SER A 504 -17.60 8.67 -17.40
CA SER A 504 -18.80 7.84 -17.41
C SER A 504 -19.96 8.42 -16.59
N SER A 505 -19.74 9.50 -15.84
CA SER A 505 -20.78 10.13 -15.00
C SER A 505 -21.82 10.86 -15.85
N PHE A 506 -23.08 10.82 -15.40
CA PHE A 506 -24.18 11.48 -16.12
C PHE A 506 -24.05 13.01 -16.07
N VAL A 507 -23.67 13.56 -14.92
CA VAL A 507 -23.49 15.02 -14.74
C VAL A 507 -22.39 15.56 -15.64
N ASN A 508 -21.37 14.75 -15.88
CA ASN A 508 -20.33 15.08 -16.84
C ASN A 508 -20.85 15.01 -18.29
N ARG A 509 -21.51 13.91 -18.65
CA ARG A 509 -22.04 13.68 -20.01
C ARG A 509 -23.14 14.67 -20.43
N ILE A 510 -23.97 15.16 -19.51
CA ILE A 510 -25.04 16.13 -19.83
C ILE A 510 -24.48 17.48 -20.28
N ALA A 511 -23.35 17.88 -19.70
CA ALA A 511 -22.64 19.13 -20.02
C ALA A 511 -21.78 19.01 -21.29
N ASP A 512 -21.45 17.81 -21.73
CA ASP A 512 -20.74 17.59 -23.00
C ASP A 512 -21.72 17.73 -24.20
N PRO A 513 -21.57 18.74 -25.08
CA PRO A 513 -22.43 18.90 -26.24
C PRO A 513 -22.25 17.79 -27.30
N ASN A 514 -21.15 17.03 -27.26
CA ASN A 514 -20.89 15.94 -28.21
C ASN A 514 -21.66 14.67 -27.85
N VAL A 515 -22.11 14.52 -26.60
CA VAL A 515 -22.96 13.40 -26.19
C VAL A 515 -24.39 13.69 -26.63
N SER A 516 -24.95 12.84 -27.46
CA SER A 516 -26.33 13.00 -27.93
C SER A 516 -27.34 12.72 -26.80
N VAL A 517 -28.54 13.30 -26.90
CA VAL A 517 -29.63 12.97 -25.97
C VAL A 517 -30.02 11.50 -26.07
N GLU A 518 -29.96 10.93 -27.28
CA GLU A 518 -30.27 9.51 -27.53
C GLU A 518 -29.30 8.56 -26.79
N GLU A 519 -28.00 8.87 -26.77
CA GLU A 519 -27.03 8.11 -25.98
C GLU A 519 -27.25 8.17 -24.47
N MET A 520 -27.85 9.24 -23.95
CA MET A 520 -28.11 9.42 -22.52
C MET A 520 -29.41 8.75 -22.05
N ILE A 521 -30.36 8.54 -22.96
CA ILE A 521 -31.63 7.86 -22.68
C ILE A 521 -31.61 6.36 -23.04
N ALA A 522 -30.46 5.85 -23.48
CA ALA A 522 -30.29 4.43 -23.78
C ALA A 522 -30.63 3.55 -22.57
N ASP A 523 -31.37 2.48 -22.80
CA ASP A 523 -31.73 1.52 -21.76
C ASP A 523 -30.51 0.63 -21.44
N PRO A 524 -29.98 0.64 -20.19
CA PRO A 524 -28.83 -0.17 -19.84
C PRO A 524 -29.05 -1.66 -20.05
N ALA A 525 -30.29 -2.18 -19.93
CA ALA A 525 -30.57 -3.59 -20.21
C ALA A 525 -30.38 -3.93 -21.70
N ASP A 526 -30.82 -3.04 -22.60
CA ASP A 526 -30.62 -3.22 -24.04
C ASP A 526 -29.14 -3.09 -24.42
N VAL A 527 -28.41 -2.14 -23.82
CA VAL A 527 -26.95 -2.02 -24.01
C VAL A 527 -26.24 -3.32 -23.62
N VAL A 528 -26.52 -3.87 -22.44
CA VAL A 528 -25.90 -5.11 -21.96
C VAL A 528 -26.25 -6.31 -22.83
N ARG A 529 -27.48 -6.43 -23.34
CA ARG A 529 -27.87 -7.50 -24.27
C ARG A 529 -27.09 -7.49 -25.58
N THR A 530 -26.74 -6.30 -26.06
CA THR A 530 -26.00 -6.14 -27.32
C THR A 530 -24.49 -6.39 -27.18
N MET A 531 -23.99 -6.55 -25.95
CA MET A 531 -22.59 -6.91 -25.74
C MET A 531 -22.31 -8.30 -26.31
N ALA A 532 -21.11 -8.49 -26.89
CA ALA A 532 -20.68 -9.80 -27.38
C ALA A 532 -20.69 -10.88 -26.28
N ARG A 533 -20.45 -10.47 -25.03
CA ARG A 533 -20.57 -11.29 -23.82
C ARG A 533 -21.29 -10.47 -22.74
N PRO A 534 -22.63 -10.60 -22.62
CA PRO A 534 -23.39 -9.88 -21.59
C PRO A 534 -22.83 -10.15 -20.19
N GLY A 535 -22.56 -9.08 -19.43
CA GLY A 535 -22.02 -9.20 -18.07
C GLY A 535 -20.50 -9.39 -17.95
N ALA A 536 -19.76 -9.47 -19.06
CA ALA A 536 -18.31 -9.58 -19.00
C ALA A 536 -17.66 -8.33 -18.36
N GLY A 537 -16.66 -8.53 -17.50
CA GLY A 537 -15.91 -7.45 -16.86
C GLY A 537 -15.25 -6.48 -17.86
N HIS A 538 -14.76 -5.35 -17.37
CA HIS A 538 -14.14 -4.32 -18.19
C HIS A 538 -12.74 -4.75 -18.65
N GLU A 539 -12.47 -4.71 -19.96
CA GLU A 539 -11.24 -5.25 -20.59
C GLU A 539 -9.94 -4.57 -20.11
N LYS A 540 -10.02 -3.31 -19.68
CA LYS A 540 -8.87 -2.54 -19.14
C LYS A 540 -8.65 -2.71 -17.63
N ILE A 541 -9.46 -3.52 -16.95
CA ILE A 541 -9.31 -3.77 -15.51
C ILE A 541 -8.91 -5.23 -15.34
N ALA A 542 -7.62 -5.45 -15.08
CA ALA A 542 -7.10 -6.77 -14.81
C ALA A 542 -7.67 -7.31 -13.49
N LEU A 543 -8.09 -8.58 -13.48
CA LEU A 543 -8.38 -9.28 -12.24
C LEU A 543 -7.13 -9.35 -11.36
N PRO A 544 -7.27 -9.46 -10.02
CA PRO A 544 -6.11 -9.52 -9.14
C PRO A 544 -5.13 -10.65 -9.48
N ALA A 545 -5.62 -11.80 -9.94
CA ALA A 545 -4.79 -12.94 -10.37
C ALA A 545 -3.94 -12.65 -11.63
N ASP A 546 -4.38 -11.71 -12.48
CA ASP A 546 -3.85 -11.47 -13.84
C ASP A 546 -2.99 -10.19 -13.94
N LEU A 547 -2.67 -9.55 -12.81
CA LEU A 547 -1.98 -8.25 -12.76
C LEU A 547 -0.66 -8.18 -13.55
N TYR A 548 0.05 -9.29 -13.70
CA TYR A 548 1.41 -9.31 -14.23
C TYR A 548 1.55 -9.96 -15.60
N GLY A 549 0.43 -10.28 -16.26
CA GLY A 549 0.40 -10.89 -17.59
C GLY A 549 0.97 -12.31 -17.61
N ASN A 550 2.28 -12.43 -17.82
CA ASN A 550 2.94 -13.72 -18.04
C ASN A 550 3.09 -14.58 -16.78
N ARG A 551 3.01 -13.97 -15.59
CA ARG A 551 2.97 -14.70 -14.31
C ARG A 551 1.64 -14.46 -13.62
N ARG A 552 1.10 -15.52 -13.01
CA ARG A 552 -0.06 -15.42 -12.12
C ARG A 552 0.36 -14.77 -10.79
N ASN A 553 -0.44 -13.83 -10.30
CA ASN A 553 -0.27 -13.23 -8.97
C ASN A 553 -0.62 -14.25 -7.87
N SER A 554 0.01 -14.12 -6.70
CA SER A 554 -0.41 -14.85 -5.50
C SER A 554 -1.83 -14.46 -5.05
N ALA A 555 -2.62 -15.43 -4.59
CA ALA A 555 -3.95 -15.20 -4.04
C ALA A 555 -3.90 -14.91 -2.53
N GLY A 556 -4.74 -13.99 -2.05
CA GLY A 556 -4.95 -13.72 -0.63
C GLY A 556 -6.27 -14.28 -0.09
N LEU A 557 -6.57 -13.99 1.17
CA LEU A 557 -7.83 -14.33 1.83
C LEU A 557 -8.52 -13.07 2.33
N ASP A 558 -9.82 -12.97 2.09
CA ASP A 558 -10.63 -11.85 2.55
C ASP A 558 -11.03 -12.05 4.02
N LEU A 559 -10.37 -11.34 4.93
CA LEU A 559 -10.64 -11.40 6.38
C LEU A 559 -11.92 -10.64 6.80
N SER A 560 -12.71 -10.15 5.83
CA SER A 560 -14.07 -9.62 6.05
C SER A 560 -15.18 -10.58 5.65
N ASP A 561 -14.87 -11.68 4.95
CA ASP A 561 -15.84 -12.68 4.50
C ASP A 561 -16.05 -13.76 5.57
N GLU A 562 -17.26 -13.88 6.11
CA GLU A 562 -17.58 -14.85 7.16
C GLU A 562 -17.43 -16.31 6.72
N THR A 563 -17.61 -16.60 5.42
CA THR A 563 -17.40 -17.96 4.88
C THR A 563 -15.93 -18.32 4.95
N ILE A 564 -15.06 -17.38 4.56
CA ILE A 564 -13.60 -17.55 4.62
C ILE A 564 -13.13 -17.60 6.07
N LEU A 565 -13.63 -16.74 6.96
CA LEU A 565 -13.26 -16.77 8.38
C LEU A 565 -13.69 -18.06 9.08
N ALA A 566 -14.85 -18.62 8.72
CA ALA A 566 -15.31 -19.90 9.26
C ALA A 566 -14.43 -21.08 8.81
N ASP A 567 -14.14 -21.18 7.51
CA ASP A 567 -13.23 -22.21 6.98
C ASP A 567 -11.82 -22.04 7.56
N LEU A 568 -11.28 -20.83 7.54
CA LEU A 568 -9.96 -20.52 8.10
C LEU A 568 -9.89 -20.87 9.59
N SER A 569 -10.92 -20.54 10.38
CA SER A 569 -10.96 -20.92 11.80
C SER A 569 -10.88 -22.44 12.00
N ALA A 570 -11.52 -23.23 11.13
CA ALA A 570 -11.44 -24.69 11.18
C ALA A 570 -10.04 -25.20 10.79
N ARG A 571 -9.45 -24.65 9.72
CA ARG A 571 -8.10 -25.02 9.25
C ARG A 571 -6.99 -24.61 10.22
N LEU A 572 -7.11 -23.47 10.87
CA LEU A 572 -6.17 -23.05 11.91
C LEU A 572 -6.22 -24.00 13.11
N LYS A 573 -7.41 -24.46 13.52
CA LYS A 573 -7.56 -25.50 14.55
C LYS A 573 -6.96 -26.84 14.11
N GLU A 574 -7.17 -27.23 12.85
CA GLU A 574 -6.54 -28.43 12.26
C GLU A 574 -5.01 -28.35 12.34
N SER A 575 -4.40 -27.20 12.05
CA SER A 575 -2.94 -27.04 12.10
C SER A 575 -2.33 -27.25 13.50
N VAL A 576 -3.11 -27.09 14.58
CA VAL A 576 -2.66 -27.33 15.95
C VAL A 576 -2.50 -28.83 16.23
N THR A 577 -3.22 -29.67 15.49
CA THR A 577 -3.18 -31.14 15.66
C THR A 577 -2.03 -31.81 14.90
N ILE A 578 -1.36 -31.06 14.03
CA ILE A 578 -0.21 -31.54 13.25
C ILE A 578 1.02 -31.55 14.16
N ASP A 579 1.72 -32.68 14.20
CA ASP A 579 3.01 -32.78 14.88
C ASP A 579 4.11 -32.18 14.00
N TRP A 580 4.33 -30.88 14.16
CA TRP A 580 5.33 -30.15 13.38
C TRP A 580 6.74 -30.52 13.84
N GLN A 581 7.56 -30.96 12.89
CA GLN A 581 8.93 -31.41 13.14
C GLN A 581 9.89 -30.77 12.12
N ALA A 582 11.08 -30.41 12.59
CA ALA A 582 12.21 -30.00 11.76
C ALA A 582 13.44 -30.83 12.10
N ALA A 583 14.13 -31.36 11.09
CA ALA A 583 15.37 -32.12 11.23
C ALA A 583 16.27 -31.91 10.01
N PRO A 584 17.59 -32.20 10.11
CA PRO A 584 18.49 -32.16 8.97
C PRO A 584 18.02 -33.10 7.84
N THR A 585 18.08 -32.65 6.58
CA THR A 585 17.65 -33.49 5.44
C THR A 585 18.44 -34.80 5.37
N GLY A 586 17.73 -35.93 5.31
CA GLY A 586 18.32 -37.27 5.27
C GLY A 586 18.69 -37.85 6.65
N VAL A 587 18.39 -37.13 7.73
CA VAL A 587 18.51 -37.62 9.11
C VAL A 587 17.12 -37.97 9.64
N ASN A 588 16.99 -39.17 10.23
CA ASN A 588 15.74 -39.56 10.87
C ASN A 588 15.53 -38.73 12.15
N PHE A 589 14.31 -38.19 12.31
CA PHE A 589 13.95 -37.42 13.50
C PHE A 589 14.03 -38.30 14.76
N ASP A 590 14.80 -37.85 15.74
CA ASP A 590 14.96 -38.47 17.05
C ASP A 590 14.38 -37.56 18.14
N PRO A 591 13.19 -37.88 18.69
CA PRO A 591 12.57 -37.10 19.75
C PRO A 591 13.46 -36.92 20.99
N ALA A 592 14.41 -37.83 21.25
CA ALA A 592 15.32 -37.71 22.40
C ALA A 592 16.39 -36.62 22.22
N ARG A 593 16.65 -36.20 20.98
CA ARG A 593 17.61 -35.15 20.61
C ARG A 593 16.92 -33.84 20.21
N ALA A 594 15.58 -33.81 20.21
CA ALA A 594 14.81 -32.68 19.74
C ALA A 594 14.49 -31.68 20.87
N ALA A 595 14.53 -30.39 20.55
CA ALA A 595 14.07 -29.31 21.41
C ALA A 595 12.64 -28.89 21.04
N THR A 596 11.89 -28.37 22.00
CA THR A 596 10.55 -27.82 21.74
C THR A 596 10.65 -26.41 21.18
N VAL A 597 9.90 -26.14 20.11
CA VAL A 597 9.63 -24.79 19.62
C VAL A 597 8.34 -24.29 20.27
N ALA A 598 8.42 -23.17 20.99
CA ALA A 598 7.31 -22.61 21.75
C ALA A 598 6.80 -21.30 21.12
N ASN A 599 5.52 -21.01 21.30
CA ASN A 599 4.90 -19.81 20.76
C ASN A 599 5.42 -18.57 21.50
N PRO A 600 5.95 -17.53 20.82
CA PRO A 600 6.45 -16.32 21.48
C PRO A 600 5.34 -15.53 22.19
N GLY A 601 4.08 -15.71 21.78
CA GLY A 601 2.91 -15.05 22.37
C GLY A 601 2.38 -15.72 23.63
N ASP A 602 2.73 -16.99 23.86
CA ASP A 602 2.45 -17.75 25.08
C ASP A 602 3.31 -19.02 25.09
N ARG A 603 4.39 -19.03 25.89
CA ARG A 603 5.40 -20.09 25.89
C ARG A 603 4.88 -21.46 26.37
N ARG A 604 3.65 -21.51 26.90
CA ARG A 604 2.95 -22.75 27.26
C ARG A 604 2.38 -23.46 26.02
N ASP A 605 2.16 -22.74 24.93
CA ASP A 605 1.75 -23.30 23.63
C ASP A 605 2.98 -23.88 22.90
N ARG A 606 3.06 -25.21 22.86
CA ARG A 606 4.12 -25.96 22.18
C ARG A 606 3.77 -26.10 20.70
N VAL A 607 4.55 -25.48 19.82
CA VAL A 607 4.27 -25.41 18.38
C VAL A 607 4.67 -26.70 17.67
N GLY A 608 5.85 -27.22 18.01
CA GLY A 608 6.44 -28.41 17.42
C GLY A 608 7.80 -28.71 18.02
N GLN A 609 8.63 -29.46 17.30
CA GLN A 609 9.96 -29.88 17.74
C GLN A 609 11.02 -29.73 16.65
N VAL A 610 12.24 -29.38 17.05
CA VAL A 610 13.38 -29.25 16.14
C VAL A 610 14.55 -30.10 16.63
N GLN A 611 15.17 -30.84 15.72
CA GLN A 611 16.46 -31.46 15.91
C GLN A 611 17.49 -30.66 15.11
N ASP A 612 18.47 -30.10 15.82
CA ASP A 612 19.53 -29.31 15.19
C ASP A 612 20.57 -30.20 14.49
N ALA A 613 21.18 -29.66 13.44
CA ALA A 613 22.28 -30.28 12.72
C ALA A 613 23.56 -30.28 13.56
N GLY A 614 24.23 -31.43 13.62
CA GLY A 614 25.59 -31.54 14.13
C GLY A 614 26.66 -31.28 13.06
N PRO A 615 27.94 -31.19 13.45
CA PRO A 615 29.06 -31.05 12.51
C PRO A 615 29.13 -32.15 11.44
N ASP A 616 28.83 -33.39 11.82
CA ASP A 616 28.81 -34.53 10.88
C ASP A 616 27.67 -34.40 9.86
N ASP A 617 26.52 -33.89 10.27
CA ASP A 617 25.37 -33.64 9.39
C ASP A 617 25.70 -32.55 8.36
N VAL A 618 26.37 -31.48 8.80
CA VAL A 618 26.87 -30.39 7.92
C VAL A 618 27.85 -30.95 6.88
N ALA A 619 28.83 -31.74 7.31
CA ALA A 619 29.83 -32.32 6.42
C ALA A 619 29.19 -33.28 5.39
N ALA A 620 28.25 -34.12 5.84
CA ALA A 620 27.53 -35.06 4.99
C ALA A 620 26.64 -34.34 3.96
N ALA A 621 25.89 -33.32 4.38
CA ALA A 621 25.04 -32.53 3.49
C ALA A 621 25.88 -31.80 2.42
N MET A 622 27.01 -31.21 2.81
CA MET A 622 27.93 -30.56 1.86
C MET A 622 28.51 -31.52 0.84
N ALA A 623 28.95 -32.71 1.27
CA ALA A 623 29.45 -33.73 0.35
C ALA A 623 28.37 -34.17 -0.66
N ARG A 624 27.13 -34.37 -0.19
CA ARG A 624 25.99 -34.72 -1.05
C ARG A 624 25.63 -33.60 -2.04
N ALA A 625 25.53 -32.36 -1.57
CA ALA A 625 25.25 -31.20 -2.41
C ALA A 625 26.31 -31.03 -3.50
N ALA A 626 27.60 -31.14 -3.15
CA ALA A 626 28.69 -31.09 -4.11
C ALA A 626 28.61 -32.22 -5.15
N GLY A 627 28.29 -33.46 -4.71
CA GLY A 627 28.09 -34.60 -5.61
C GLY A 627 26.92 -34.44 -6.58
N ALA A 628 25.86 -33.73 -6.19
CA ALA A 628 24.67 -33.48 -7.02
C ALA A 628 24.81 -32.25 -7.95
N ALA A 629 25.79 -31.37 -7.71
CA ALA A 629 25.89 -30.06 -8.37
C ALA A 629 25.89 -30.14 -9.90
N ALA A 630 26.72 -31.01 -10.49
CA ALA A 630 26.80 -31.14 -11.94
C ALA A 630 25.48 -31.62 -12.57
N ARG A 631 24.81 -32.57 -11.92
CA ARG A 631 23.52 -33.11 -12.40
C ARG A 631 22.41 -32.05 -12.33
N TRP A 632 22.37 -31.26 -11.25
CA TRP A 632 21.38 -30.21 -11.09
C TRP A 632 21.61 -29.04 -12.06
N ALA A 633 22.88 -28.62 -12.25
CA ALA A 633 23.23 -27.61 -13.23
C ALA A 633 22.85 -28.03 -14.67
N ALA A 634 22.98 -29.32 -14.99
CA ALA A 634 22.60 -29.90 -16.29
C ALA A 634 21.07 -30.05 -16.48
N THR A 635 20.27 -29.98 -15.40
CA THR A 635 18.80 -29.99 -15.50
C THR A 635 18.36 -28.71 -16.19
N LEU A 636 17.52 -28.79 -17.23
CA LEU A 636 17.13 -27.62 -18.02
C LEU A 636 16.50 -26.51 -17.14
N PRO A 637 16.79 -25.21 -17.41
CA PRO A 637 16.19 -24.10 -16.66
C PRO A 637 14.66 -24.18 -16.60
N SER A 638 14.01 -24.65 -17.66
CA SER A 638 12.54 -24.84 -17.70
C SER A 638 12.05 -25.92 -16.73
N ALA A 639 12.79 -27.02 -16.57
CA ALA A 639 12.44 -28.06 -15.61
C ALA A 639 12.65 -27.58 -14.16
N ARG A 640 13.71 -26.80 -13.90
CA ARG A 640 13.93 -26.17 -12.59
C ARG A 640 12.83 -25.15 -12.28
N ALA A 641 12.47 -24.31 -13.25
CA ALA A 641 11.37 -23.34 -13.14
C ALA A 641 10.02 -24.04 -12.89
N ALA A 642 9.76 -25.19 -13.54
CA ALA A 642 8.56 -25.97 -13.29
C ALA A 642 8.45 -26.47 -11.84
N CYS A 643 9.57 -26.85 -11.21
CA CYS A 643 9.58 -27.22 -9.79
C CYS A 643 9.16 -26.04 -8.90
N LEU A 644 9.67 -24.83 -9.20
CA LEU A 644 9.29 -23.62 -8.46
C LEU A 644 7.81 -23.29 -8.62
N THR A 645 7.28 -23.35 -9.85
CA THR A 645 5.85 -23.10 -10.09
C THR A 645 4.97 -24.12 -9.37
N ALA A 646 5.34 -25.40 -9.39
CA ALA A 646 4.62 -26.44 -8.66
C ALA A 646 4.68 -26.23 -7.12
N ALA A 647 5.81 -25.79 -6.58
CA ALA A 647 5.93 -25.44 -5.17
C ALA A 647 5.07 -24.21 -4.82
N ALA A 648 4.96 -23.24 -5.72
CA ALA A 648 4.12 -22.06 -5.53
C ALA A 648 2.64 -22.46 -5.42
N ASP A 649 2.18 -23.34 -6.30
CA ASP A 649 0.81 -23.87 -6.26
C ASP A 649 0.56 -24.70 -5.00
N ALA A 650 1.56 -25.45 -4.53
CA ALA A 650 1.47 -26.23 -3.29
C ALA A 650 1.41 -25.34 -2.03
N LEU A 651 2.18 -24.25 -1.98
CA LEU A 651 2.10 -23.25 -0.91
C LEU A 651 0.74 -22.55 -0.89
N GLU A 652 0.25 -22.11 -2.06
CA GLU A 652 -1.06 -21.44 -2.18
C GLU A 652 -2.20 -22.38 -1.75
N ALA A 653 -2.17 -23.65 -2.17
CA ALA A 653 -3.16 -24.65 -1.78
C ALA A 653 -3.13 -24.99 -0.28
N ARG A 654 -1.94 -24.98 0.34
CA ARG A 654 -1.78 -25.28 1.78
C ARG A 654 -1.82 -24.04 2.67
N MET A 655 -2.07 -22.85 2.10
CA MET A 655 -2.00 -21.57 2.79
C MET A 655 -2.68 -21.59 4.17
N PRO A 656 -3.96 -22.01 4.33
CA PRO A 656 -4.62 -21.96 5.64
C PRO A 656 -3.89 -22.71 6.77
N LEU A 657 -3.23 -23.83 6.46
CA LEU A 657 -2.44 -24.59 7.45
C LEU A 657 -1.09 -23.91 7.75
N LEU A 658 -0.46 -23.35 6.72
CA LEU A 658 0.80 -22.59 6.86
C LEU A 658 0.59 -21.33 7.72
N LEU A 659 -0.57 -20.67 7.58
CA LEU A 659 -0.92 -19.52 8.43
C LEU A 659 -0.92 -19.91 9.91
N GLY A 660 -1.50 -21.06 10.27
CA GLY A 660 -1.55 -21.51 11.66
C GLY A 660 -0.17 -21.78 12.24
N LEU A 661 0.76 -22.30 11.43
CA LEU A 661 2.16 -22.48 11.82
C LEU A 661 2.88 -21.14 11.98
N ILE A 662 2.79 -20.24 11.00
CA ILE A 662 3.44 -18.92 11.03
C ILE A 662 2.94 -18.08 12.22
N ILE A 663 1.63 -18.08 12.47
CA ILE A 663 1.02 -17.35 13.58
C ILE A 663 1.58 -17.83 14.93
N ARG A 664 1.71 -19.15 15.10
CA ARG A 664 2.14 -19.75 16.37
C ARG A 664 3.65 -19.76 16.56
N GLU A 665 4.42 -20.03 15.51
CA GLU A 665 5.88 -20.13 15.57
C GLU A 665 6.52 -18.73 15.61
N ALA A 666 6.12 -17.84 14.70
CA ALA A 666 6.75 -16.53 14.52
C ALA A 666 5.97 -15.38 15.17
N GLY A 667 4.83 -15.65 15.81
CA GLY A 667 4.03 -14.64 16.51
C GLY A 667 3.37 -13.61 15.58
N LYS A 668 3.14 -13.95 14.30
CA LYS A 668 2.53 -13.02 13.34
C LYS A 668 1.01 -12.97 13.44
N SER A 669 0.43 -11.83 13.08
CA SER A 669 -1.02 -11.72 12.85
C SER A 669 -1.44 -12.52 11.60
N ALA A 670 -2.72 -12.85 11.48
CA ALA A 670 -3.23 -13.56 10.30
C ALA A 670 -3.01 -12.79 8.99
N ALA A 671 -3.22 -11.46 9.00
CA ALA A 671 -2.97 -10.62 7.83
C ALA A 671 -1.50 -10.64 7.41
N ASN A 672 -0.56 -10.60 8.37
CA ASN A 672 0.86 -10.67 8.08
C ASN A 672 1.29 -12.07 7.60
N ALA A 673 0.70 -13.13 8.14
CA ALA A 673 0.95 -14.50 7.69
C ALA A 673 0.45 -14.72 6.25
N ILE A 674 -0.71 -14.16 5.88
CA ILE A 674 -1.23 -14.20 4.49
C ILE A 674 -0.26 -13.49 3.54
N ALA A 675 0.16 -12.27 3.90
CA ALA A 675 1.10 -11.49 3.10
C ALA A 675 2.43 -12.25 2.91
N GLU A 676 2.89 -12.95 3.94
CA GLU A 676 4.13 -13.74 3.86
C GLU A 676 4.02 -14.98 2.96
N VAL A 677 2.94 -15.76 3.06
CA VAL A 677 2.74 -16.89 2.14
C VAL A 677 2.63 -16.40 0.70
N ARG A 678 1.92 -15.28 0.48
CA ARG A 678 1.83 -14.63 -0.83
C ARG A 678 3.19 -14.23 -1.38
N GLU A 679 4.04 -13.60 -0.56
CA GLU A 679 5.39 -13.19 -0.94
C GLU A 679 6.27 -14.40 -1.31
N ALA A 680 6.16 -15.52 -0.58
CA ALA A 680 6.85 -16.78 -0.92
C ALA A 680 6.41 -17.34 -2.28
N VAL A 681 5.09 -17.37 -2.54
CA VAL A 681 4.50 -17.78 -3.82
C VAL A 681 4.96 -16.87 -4.96
N ASP A 682 4.98 -15.55 -4.72
CA ASP A 682 5.41 -14.59 -5.72
C ASP A 682 6.91 -14.72 -6.03
N PHE A 683 7.79 -14.98 -5.05
CA PHE A 683 9.21 -15.26 -5.30
C PHE A 683 9.40 -16.47 -6.22
N LEU A 684 8.71 -17.58 -5.93
CA LEU A 684 8.79 -18.80 -6.73
C LEU A 684 8.37 -18.55 -8.19
N ARG A 685 7.20 -17.92 -8.38
CA ARG A 685 6.68 -17.62 -9.73
C ARG A 685 7.53 -16.58 -10.45
N TYR A 686 8.01 -15.56 -9.75
CA TYR A 686 8.85 -14.52 -10.33
C TYR A 686 10.20 -15.07 -10.80
N TYR A 687 10.91 -15.82 -9.96
CA TYR A 687 12.21 -16.36 -10.35
C TYR A 687 12.12 -17.47 -11.40
N ALA A 688 11.04 -18.25 -11.42
CA ALA A 688 10.73 -19.16 -12.52
C ALA A 688 10.61 -18.40 -13.85
N GLU A 689 9.81 -17.33 -13.88
CA GLU A 689 9.62 -16.48 -15.08
C GLU A 689 10.92 -15.77 -15.50
N GLN A 690 11.71 -15.25 -14.57
CA GLN A 690 13.00 -14.61 -14.88
C GLN A 690 13.97 -15.62 -15.48
N ALA A 691 14.11 -16.80 -14.89
CA ALA A 691 14.99 -17.86 -15.39
C ALA A 691 14.61 -18.28 -16.82
N LEU A 692 13.32 -18.42 -17.11
CA LEU A 692 12.82 -18.74 -18.45
C LEU A 692 13.14 -17.66 -19.50
N LYS A 693 13.21 -16.39 -19.08
CA LYS A 693 13.55 -15.27 -19.96
C LYS A 693 15.05 -15.09 -20.19
N THR A 694 15.88 -15.41 -19.19
CA THR A 694 17.30 -15.01 -19.21
C THR A 694 18.28 -16.16 -19.39
N PHE A 695 17.95 -17.37 -18.93
CA PHE A 695 18.94 -18.45 -18.90
C PHE A 695 19.06 -19.19 -20.22
N GLY A 696 20.31 -19.53 -20.54
CA GLY A 696 20.74 -20.27 -21.72
C GLY A 696 21.97 -21.11 -21.35
N PRO A 697 22.58 -21.85 -22.31
CA PRO A 697 23.65 -22.80 -22.00
C PRO A 697 24.88 -22.22 -21.30
N ALA A 698 25.14 -20.92 -21.46
CA ALA A 698 26.26 -20.20 -20.85
C ALA A 698 26.04 -19.84 -19.37
N HIS A 699 24.80 -19.85 -18.88
CA HIS A 699 24.44 -19.40 -17.54
C HIS A 699 24.41 -20.58 -16.56
N GLN A 700 25.59 -21.12 -16.24
CA GLN A 700 25.73 -22.23 -15.30
C GLN A 700 25.77 -21.74 -13.85
N GLY A 701 25.26 -22.58 -12.95
CA GLY A 701 25.34 -22.34 -11.50
C GLY A 701 26.78 -22.27 -10.99
N LEU A 702 26.96 -21.62 -9.86
CA LEU A 702 28.22 -21.49 -9.13
C LEU A 702 28.67 -22.82 -8.50
N GLY A 703 27.72 -23.60 -7.97
CA GLY A 703 27.97 -24.77 -7.12
C GLY A 703 27.08 -24.74 -5.86
N PRO A 704 27.42 -25.46 -4.79
CA PRO A 704 26.66 -25.41 -3.53
C PRO A 704 26.54 -23.99 -2.97
N ILE A 705 25.31 -23.52 -2.75
CA ILE A 705 25.01 -22.22 -2.15
C ILE A 705 24.45 -22.41 -0.74
N VAL A 706 24.99 -21.65 0.21
CA VAL A 706 24.46 -21.60 1.58
C VAL A 706 23.45 -20.46 1.67
N CYS A 707 22.20 -20.78 2.02
CA CYS A 707 21.13 -19.81 2.25
C CYS A 707 20.85 -19.71 3.76
N ILE A 708 21.12 -18.54 4.34
CA ILE A 708 20.87 -18.23 5.75
C ILE A 708 19.79 -17.16 5.83
N SER A 709 18.64 -17.54 6.40
CA SER A 709 17.44 -16.69 6.43
C SER A 709 17.07 -16.26 7.85
N PRO A 710 16.38 -15.12 8.03
CA PRO A 710 16.02 -14.59 9.33
C PRO A 710 14.70 -15.18 9.84
N TRP A 711 14.42 -15.00 11.14
CA TRP A 711 13.19 -15.44 11.80
C TRP A 711 11.97 -14.56 11.50
N ASN A 712 12.18 -13.34 11.01
CA ASN A 712 11.10 -12.35 10.90
C ASN A 712 10.31 -12.45 9.60
N PHE A 713 10.85 -13.12 8.58
CA PHE A 713 10.13 -13.60 7.39
C PHE A 713 10.54 -15.06 7.13
N PRO A 714 10.13 -15.95 8.04
CA PRO A 714 10.67 -17.30 8.11
C PRO A 714 10.23 -18.20 6.95
N LEU A 715 9.19 -17.81 6.20
CA LEU A 715 8.78 -18.49 4.97
C LEU A 715 9.20 -17.70 3.73
N ALA A 716 8.91 -16.40 3.64
CA ALA A 716 9.08 -15.65 2.40
C ALA A 716 10.54 -15.46 2.00
N ILE A 717 11.37 -14.93 2.90
CA ILE A 717 12.79 -14.70 2.60
C ILE A 717 13.53 -16.02 2.47
N PHE A 718 13.22 -17.00 3.34
CA PHE A 718 13.72 -18.37 3.23
C PHE A 718 13.48 -18.95 1.83
N THR A 719 12.21 -18.95 1.40
CA THR A 719 11.81 -19.48 0.08
C THR A 719 12.43 -18.67 -1.05
N GLY A 720 12.47 -17.35 -0.95
CA GLY A 720 13.04 -16.48 -1.98
C GLY A 720 14.53 -16.74 -2.23
N GLN A 721 15.33 -16.86 -1.18
CA GLN A 721 16.76 -17.20 -1.31
C GLN A 721 16.95 -18.60 -1.91
N VAL A 722 16.27 -19.60 -1.35
CA VAL A 722 16.35 -21.00 -1.79
C VAL A 722 15.92 -21.14 -3.25
N ALA A 723 14.79 -20.56 -3.63
CA ALA A 723 14.24 -20.62 -4.99
C ALA A 723 15.20 -20.03 -6.03
N ALA A 724 15.75 -18.85 -5.74
CA ALA A 724 16.69 -18.18 -6.65
C ALA A 724 17.95 -19.02 -6.90
N ALA A 725 18.55 -19.58 -5.85
CA ALA A 725 19.73 -20.43 -5.96
C ALA A 725 19.41 -21.71 -6.75
N LEU A 726 18.31 -22.40 -6.42
CA LEU A 726 17.87 -23.61 -7.10
C LEU A 726 17.64 -23.39 -8.60
N VAL A 727 16.89 -22.34 -8.97
CA VAL A 727 16.56 -22.11 -10.39
C VAL A 727 17.77 -21.66 -11.21
N ALA A 728 18.77 -21.02 -10.58
CA ALA A 728 20.07 -20.73 -11.16
C ALA A 728 20.96 -21.98 -11.36
N GLY A 729 20.51 -23.17 -10.91
CA GLY A 729 21.20 -24.44 -11.11
C GLY A 729 22.17 -24.80 -9.97
N ASN A 730 22.00 -24.21 -8.79
CA ASN A 730 22.84 -24.46 -7.62
C ASN A 730 22.12 -25.43 -6.65
N PRO A 731 22.80 -26.46 -6.12
CA PRO A 731 22.32 -27.13 -4.93
C PRO A 731 22.41 -26.19 -3.72
N VAL A 732 21.50 -26.37 -2.75
CA VAL A 732 21.27 -25.42 -1.67
C VAL A 732 21.37 -26.10 -0.31
N LEU A 733 22.08 -25.43 0.60
CA LEU A 733 22.15 -25.75 2.01
C LEU A 733 21.40 -24.63 2.75
N ALA A 734 20.17 -24.91 3.16
CA ALA A 734 19.27 -23.95 3.78
C ALA A 734 19.36 -24.03 5.30
N LYS A 735 19.93 -22.98 5.92
CA LYS A 735 19.98 -22.80 7.38
C LYS A 735 18.92 -21.75 7.77
N PRO A 736 17.75 -22.17 8.29
CA PRO A 736 16.77 -21.22 8.81
C PRO A 736 17.24 -20.62 10.14
N ALA A 737 16.65 -19.51 10.56
CA ALA A 737 16.83 -18.99 11.91
C ALA A 737 16.36 -20.02 12.95
N GLU A 738 17.08 -20.10 14.07
CA GLU A 738 16.83 -21.05 15.16
C GLU A 738 15.46 -20.85 15.82
N GLU A 739 14.87 -19.65 15.73
CA GLU A 739 13.56 -19.35 16.28
C GLU A 739 12.41 -19.89 15.43
N THR A 740 12.63 -20.14 14.14
CA THR A 740 11.56 -20.50 13.19
C THR A 740 11.92 -21.69 12.25
N PRO A 741 12.34 -22.85 12.79
CA PRO A 741 12.77 -23.98 11.97
C PRO A 741 11.63 -24.79 11.34
N LEU A 742 10.42 -24.77 11.92
CA LEU A 742 9.31 -25.65 11.52
C LEU A 742 8.71 -25.21 10.18
N ILE A 743 8.43 -23.92 10.01
CA ILE A 743 7.92 -23.41 8.74
C ILE A 743 8.92 -23.55 7.60
N ALA A 744 10.22 -23.44 7.90
CA ALA A 744 11.28 -23.71 6.94
C ALA A 744 11.32 -25.20 6.54
N ALA A 745 11.18 -26.11 7.50
CA ALA A 745 11.08 -27.55 7.22
C ALA A 745 9.88 -27.87 6.33
N GLU A 746 8.75 -27.23 6.60
CA GLU A 746 7.54 -27.38 5.79
C GLU A 746 7.72 -26.85 4.36
N ALA A 747 8.39 -25.71 4.19
CA ALA A 747 8.73 -25.18 2.86
C ALA A 747 9.64 -26.14 2.08
N VAL A 748 10.66 -26.71 2.72
CA VAL A 748 11.56 -27.72 2.10
C VAL A 748 10.80 -28.98 1.73
N ARG A 749 9.90 -29.46 2.59
CA ARG A 749 9.02 -30.61 2.30
C ARG A 749 8.18 -30.38 1.05
N LEU A 750 7.61 -29.18 0.89
CA LEU A 750 6.82 -28.81 -0.29
C LEU A 750 7.68 -28.66 -1.55
N LEU A 751 8.89 -28.10 -1.44
CA LEU A 751 9.85 -28.03 -2.56
C LEU A 751 10.26 -29.42 -3.04
N HIS A 752 10.50 -30.37 -2.13
CA HIS A 752 10.77 -31.76 -2.48
C HIS A 752 9.57 -32.42 -3.18
N ALA A 753 8.37 -32.25 -2.63
CA ALA A 753 7.15 -32.75 -3.26
C ALA A 753 6.90 -32.13 -4.65
N ALA A 754 7.37 -30.91 -4.89
CA ALA A 754 7.31 -30.22 -6.17
C ALA A 754 8.39 -30.65 -7.17
N GLY A 755 9.29 -31.57 -6.81
CA GLY A 755 10.27 -32.17 -7.70
C GLY A 755 11.72 -31.74 -7.48
N VAL A 756 12.02 -30.93 -6.45
CA VAL A 756 13.41 -30.62 -6.07
C VAL A 756 14.05 -31.84 -5.40
N PRO A 757 15.15 -32.42 -5.91
CA PRO A 757 15.75 -33.61 -5.30
C PRO A 757 16.31 -33.38 -3.88
N GLU A 758 16.21 -34.38 -3.00
CA GLU A 758 16.72 -34.32 -1.62
C GLU A 758 18.25 -34.22 -1.50
N ASP A 759 18.99 -34.60 -2.54
CA ASP A 759 20.45 -34.39 -2.61
C ASP A 759 20.82 -33.03 -3.21
N VAL A 760 19.84 -32.25 -3.68
CA VAL A 760 20.01 -30.88 -4.19
C VAL A 760 19.63 -29.83 -3.15
N LEU A 761 18.54 -30.03 -2.40
CA LEU A 761 18.12 -29.11 -1.33
C LEU A 761 18.22 -29.80 0.03
N HIS A 762 18.99 -29.21 0.94
CA HIS A 762 19.19 -29.72 2.30
C HIS A 762 18.77 -28.66 3.31
N LEU A 763 17.87 -29.02 4.23
CA LEU A 763 17.57 -28.25 5.43
C LEU A 763 18.59 -28.59 6.51
N LEU A 764 19.16 -27.59 7.17
CA LEU A 764 20.07 -27.76 8.31
C LEU A 764 19.66 -26.80 9.44
N PRO A 765 18.70 -27.18 10.31
CA PRO A 765 18.32 -26.38 11.47
C PRO A 765 19.49 -26.27 12.46
N GLY A 766 19.54 -25.18 13.23
CA GLY A 766 20.54 -24.98 14.28
C GLY A 766 20.84 -23.52 14.55
N ASP A 767 21.80 -23.25 15.42
CA ASP A 767 22.24 -21.90 15.77
C ASP A 767 23.23 -21.30 14.74
N GLY A 768 23.76 -20.11 15.03
CA GLY A 768 24.78 -19.46 14.21
C GLY A 768 26.05 -20.27 13.96
N LYS A 769 26.39 -21.29 14.77
CA LYS A 769 27.57 -22.14 14.56
C LYS A 769 27.38 -23.09 13.40
N VAL A 770 26.16 -23.61 13.20
CA VAL A 770 25.81 -24.40 12.01
C VAL A 770 25.97 -23.53 10.75
N GLY A 771 25.48 -22.29 10.81
CA GLY A 771 25.66 -21.31 9.74
C GLY A 771 27.14 -21.04 9.43
N ALA A 772 27.95 -20.79 10.45
CA ALA A 772 29.40 -20.57 10.31
C ALA A 772 30.12 -21.80 9.71
N ALA A 773 29.79 -23.01 10.16
CA ALA A 773 30.37 -24.24 9.62
C ALA A 773 30.03 -24.44 8.13
N LEU A 774 28.81 -24.10 7.71
CA LEU A 774 28.40 -24.13 6.31
C LEU A 774 29.17 -23.10 5.47
N VAL A 775 29.32 -21.88 5.98
CA VAL A 775 30.10 -20.83 5.29
C VAL A 775 31.56 -21.25 5.13
N ASP A 776 32.15 -21.89 6.14
CA ASP A 776 33.56 -22.29 6.16
C ASP A 776 33.85 -23.54 5.31
N ALA A 777 32.85 -24.40 5.08
CA ALA A 777 33.00 -25.65 4.35
C ALA A 777 33.57 -25.45 2.92
N PRO A 778 34.62 -26.19 2.51
CA PRO A 778 35.37 -25.96 1.27
C PRO A 778 34.54 -25.98 -0.02
N GLN A 779 33.38 -26.65 -0.01
CA GLN A 779 32.50 -26.82 -1.16
C GLN A 779 31.59 -25.61 -1.42
N THR A 780 31.44 -24.70 -0.45
CA THR A 780 30.58 -23.52 -0.58
C THR A 780 31.04 -22.63 -1.71
N ALA A 781 30.19 -22.45 -2.72
CA ALA A 781 30.44 -21.66 -3.92
C ALA A 781 29.75 -20.28 -3.88
N GLY A 782 28.86 -20.04 -2.91
CA GLY A 782 28.20 -18.75 -2.69
C GLY A 782 27.41 -18.74 -1.38
N VAL A 783 27.16 -17.54 -0.85
CA VAL A 783 26.35 -17.36 0.37
C VAL A 783 25.28 -16.30 0.10
N MET A 784 24.04 -16.65 0.45
CA MET A 784 22.91 -15.73 0.49
C MET A 784 22.52 -15.58 1.96
N PHE A 785 22.66 -14.38 2.50
CA PHE A 785 22.42 -14.07 3.90
C PHE A 785 21.39 -12.95 4.01
N THR A 786 20.44 -13.12 4.93
CA THR A 786 19.61 -12.03 5.39
C THR A 786 19.51 -12.04 6.90
N GLY A 787 19.89 -10.94 7.55
CA GLY A 787 19.99 -10.84 9.01
C GLY A 787 20.71 -9.58 9.45
N SER A 788 21.38 -9.60 10.61
CA SER A 788 22.04 -8.39 11.13
C SER A 788 23.31 -8.01 10.38
N THR A 789 23.64 -6.72 10.37
CA THR A 789 24.87 -6.20 9.76
C THR A 789 26.12 -6.77 10.43
N GLU A 790 26.07 -7.03 11.73
CA GLU A 790 27.16 -7.62 12.51
C GLU A 790 27.49 -9.04 12.04
N VAL A 791 26.48 -9.89 11.88
CA VAL A 791 26.67 -11.27 11.41
C VAL A 791 27.10 -11.30 9.95
N ALA A 792 26.54 -10.44 9.10
CA ALA A 792 26.99 -10.31 7.71
C ALA A 792 28.50 -9.99 7.60
N ARG A 793 29.02 -9.11 8.47
CA ARG A 793 30.45 -8.79 8.52
C ARG A 793 31.31 -9.97 8.97
N LEU A 794 30.81 -10.82 9.88
CA LEU A 794 31.49 -12.06 10.26
C LEU A 794 31.58 -13.03 9.07
N ILE A 795 30.48 -13.22 8.34
CA ILE A 795 30.44 -14.05 7.14
C ILE A 795 31.39 -13.51 6.07
N GLN A 796 31.40 -12.19 5.83
CA GLN A 796 32.32 -11.57 4.86
C GLN A 796 33.78 -11.85 5.21
N ARG A 797 34.15 -11.77 6.50
CA ARG A 797 35.51 -12.08 6.96
C ARG A 797 35.87 -13.55 6.74
N GLN A 798 34.95 -14.47 7.03
CA GLN A 798 35.18 -15.91 6.77
C GLN A 798 35.39 -16.19 5.28
N LEU A 799 34.60 -15.55 4.40
CA LEU A 799 34.74 -15.73 2.96
C LEU A 799 35.98 -15.05 2.37
N ALA A 800 36.52 -14.01 3.03
CA ALA A 800 37.69 -13.28 2.55
C ALA A 800 38.98 -14.12 2.49
N ASP A 801 39.03 -15.22 3.23
CA ASP A 801 40.14 -16.19 3.23
C ASP A 801 40.01 -17.28 2.15
N ARG A 802 39.00 -17.19 1.29
CA ARG A 802 38.65 -18.27 0.36
C ARG A 802 38.39 -17.77 -1.06
N LEU A 803 38.70 -18.63 -2.02
CA LEU A 803 38.39 -18.43 -3.44
C LEU A 803 37.55 -19.61 -3.94
N SER A 804 36.75 -19.36 -4.97
CA SER A 804 36.05 -20.39 -5.73
C SER A 804 37.04 -21.30 -6.46
N ALA A 805 36.54 -22.40 -7.02
CA ALA A 805 37.34 -23.30 -7.87
C ALA A 805 37.97 -22.60 -9.09
N GLN A 806 37.43 -21.46 -9.52
CA GLN A 806 37.96 -20.63 -10.62
C GLN A 806 38.90 -19.53 -10.13
N GLY A 807 39.31 -19.54 -8.85
CA GLY A 807 40.21 -18.55 -8.27
C GLY A 807 39.58 -17.16 -8.10
N LYS A 808 38.24 -17.06 -8.01
CA LYS A 808 37.51 -15.80 -7.83
C LYS A 808 36.96 -15.67 -6.40
N PRO A 809 36.70 -14.46 -5.90
CA PRO A 809 35.99 -14.26 -4.65
C PRO A 809 34.64 -14.98 -4.64
N ILE A 810 34.33 -15.66 -3.53
CA ILE A 810 33.05 -16.35 -3.36
C ILE A 810 31.92 -15.30 -3.21
N PRO A 811 30.87 -15.33 -4.05
CA PRO A 811 29.78 -14.36 -3.97
C PRO A 811 29.07 -14.39 -2.61
N LEU A 812 28.91 -13.21 -2.01
CA LEU A 812 28.04 -12.97 -0.87
C LEU A 812 26.94 -11.98 -1.30
N ILE A 813 25.68 -12.40 -1.17
CA ILE A 813 24.53 -11.50 -1.16
C ILE A 813 24.13 -11.35 0.31
N ALA A 814 24.30 -10.17 0.87
CA ALA A 814 23.96 -9.88 2.25
C ALA A 814 22.96 -8.73 2.31
N GLU A 815 21.70 -9.05 2.63
CA GLU A 815 20.65 -8.07 2.91
C GLU A 815 20.52 -7.91 4.43
N THR A 816 20.53 -6.69 4.93
CA THR A 816 20.66 -6.41 6.37
C THR A 816 19.67 -5.34 6.83
N GLY A 817 19.89 -4.77 8.03
CA GLY A 817 18.96 -3.86 8.69
C GLY A 817 18.83 -2.47 8.08
N GLY A 818 17.98 -1.63 8.68
CA GLY A 818 17.76 -0.25 8.23
C GLY A 818 17.36 0.71 9.35
N GLN A 819 17.87 1.94 9.29
CA GLN A 819 17.40 3.07 10.10
C GLN A 819 16.38 3.89 9.30
N ASN A 820 15.26 3.26 8.95
CA ASN A 820 14.33 3.78 7.96
C ASN A 820 13.61 5.05 8.45
N ALA A 821 13.58 6.07 7.59
CA ALA A 821 12.98 7.36 7.92
C ALA A 821 11.75 7.67 7.06
N MET A 822 10.83 8.47 7.58
CA MET A 822 9.72 9.07 6.83
C MET A 822 9.70 10.58 7.04
N ILE A 823 9.72 11.36 5.96
CA ILE A 823 9.55 12.81 6.02
C ILE A 823 8.09 13.15 5.74
N VAL A 824 7.50 13.99 6.59
CA VAL A 824 6.14 14.50 6.45
C VAL A 824 6.19 16.03 6.50
N ASP A 825 5.76 16.67 5.41
CA ASP A 825 5.60 18.12 5.36
C ASP A 825 4.15 18.54 5.70
N SER A 826 3.92 19.85 5.78
CA SER A 826 2.61 20.40 6.16
C SER A 826 1.50 20.23 5.10
N SER A 827 1.83 19.80 3.88
CA SER A 827 0.85 19.57 2.81
C SER A 827 0.17 18.20 2.89
N ALA A 828 0.74 17.29 3.69
CA ALA A 828 0.23 15.94 3.89
C ALA A 828 -1.09 15.91 4.67
N LEU A 829 -1.91 14.90 4.40
CA LEU A 829 -3.14 14.65 5.17
C LEU A 829 -2.81 13.87 6.44
N ALA A 830 -3.10 14.43 7.61
CA ALA A 830 -2.71 13.88 8.91
C ALA A 830 -3.25 12.45 9.13
N GLU A 831 -4.50 12.19 8.74
CA GLU A 831 -5.18 10.90 8.90
C GLU A 831 -4.49 9.80 8.08
N GLN A 832 -4.08 10.10 6.84
CA GLN A 832 -3.30 9.17 6.00
C GLN A 832 -1.91 8.93 6.60
N VAL A 833 -1.23 10.00 7.02
CA VAL A 833 0.09 9.91 7.66
C VAL A 833 0.04 9.00 8.89
N VAL A 834 -0.94 9.21 9.78
CA VAL A 834 -1.05 8.41 11.01
C VAL A 834 -1.33 6.95 10.70
N ALA A 835 -2.24 6.65 9.76
CA ALA A 835 -2.52 5.28 9.36
C ALA A 835 -1.25 4.60 8.79
N ASP A 836 -0.51 5.28 7.91
CA ASP A 836 0.70 4.75 7.30
C ASP A 836 1.87 4.62 8.29
N VAL A 837 2.00 5.55 9.24
CA VAL A 837 3.01 5.50 10.31
C VAL A 837 2.71 4.35 11.27
N VAL A 838 1.46 4.18 11.70
CA VAL A 838 1.06 3.08 12.60
C VAL A 838 1.36 1.73 11.94
N ALA A 839 0.94 1.56 10.69
CA ALA A 839 1.25 0.36 9.91
C ALA A 839 2.77 0.16 9.77
N SER A 840 3.52 1.20 9.40
CA SER A 840 4.95 1.06 9.13
C SER A 840 5.79 0.80 10.38
N ALA A 841 5.42 1.37 11.53
CA ALA A 841 6.23 1.30 12.75
C ALA A 841 5.88 0.12 13.66
N PHE A 842 4.59 -0.28 13.71
CA PHE A 842 4.11 -1.20 14.74
C PHE A 842 3.57 -2.53 14.19
N ASP A 843 3.27 -2.64 12.89
CA ASP A 843 2.93 -3.92 12.27
C ASP A 843 4.03 -4.97 12.54
N SER A 844 3.62 -6.22 12.80
CA SER A 844 4.55 -7.30 13.18
C SER A 844 5.45 -6.94 14.39
N ALA A 845 4.94 -6.11 15.31
CA ALA A 845 5.71 -5.53 16.42
C ALA A 845 6.98 -4.79 15.97
N GLY A 846 6.95 -4.13 14.81
CA GLY A 846 8.11 -3.43 14.25
C GLY A 846 9.27 -4.35 13.83
N GLN A 847 9.03 -5.66 13.74
CA GLN A 847 10.04 -6.67 13.40
C GLN A 847 10.19 -6.87 11.88
N ARG A 848 10.05 -5.79 11.11
CA ARG A 848 10.37 -5.79 9.68
C ARG A 848 11.65 -5.00 9.48
N CYS A 849 12.55 -5.46 8.61
CA CYS A 849 13.71 -4.65 8.21
C CYS A 849 13.28 -3.33 7.55
N SER A 850 12.10 -3.30 6.93
CA SER A 850 11.47 -2.11 6.34
C SER A 850 10.68 -1.23 7.31
N ALA A 851 10.55 -1.61 8.59
CA ALA A 851 9.73 -0.87 9.54
C ALA A 851 10.24 0.57 9.73
N LEU A 852 9.31 1.50 9.90
CA LEU A 852 9.61 2.91 10.12
C LEU A 852 10.25 3.10 11.51
N ARG A 853 11.48 3.62 11.53
CA ARG A 853 12.24 3.86 12.77
C ARG A 853 12.21 5.33 13.19
N ILE A 854 12.26 6.24 12.22
CA ILE A 854 12.35 7.69 12.46
C ILE A 854 11.30 8.45 11.64
N LEU A 855 10.31 9.01 12.29
CA LEU A 855 9.35 9.94 11.69
C LEU A 855 9.87 11.38 11.83
N CYS A 856 10.01 12.07 10.71
CA CYS A 856 10.45 13.46 10.65
C CYS A 856 9.25 14.36 10.31
N LEU A 857 8.76 15.11 11.30
CA LEU A 857 7.59 15.98 11.13
C LEU A 857 7.99 17.44 10.97
N GLN A 858 7.44 18.11 9.96
CA GLN A 858 7.59 19.56 9.86
C GLN A 858 6.95 20.23 11.09
N ALA A 859 7.66 21.20 11.67
CA ALA A 859 7.32 21.81 12.96
C ALA A 859 5.87 22.33 13.02
N ASP A 860 5.36 22.91 11.92
CA ASP A 860 4.03 23.52 11.83
C ASP A 860 2.87 22.54 12.03
N VAL A 861 3.08 21.25 11.72
CA VAL A 861 2.04 20.21 11.83
C VAL A 861 2.37 19.13 12.87
N ALA A 862 3.57 19.17 13.44
CA ALA A 862 4.08 18.12 14.31
C ALA A 862 3.17 17.84 15.52
N ASP A 863 2.67 18.87 16.19
CA ASP A 863 1.84 18.68 17.40
C ASP A 863 0.49 18.03 17.07
N ARG A 864 -0.18 18.45 15.99
CA ARG A 864 -1.45 17.85 15.54
C ARG A 864 -1.25 16.39 15.15
N VAL A 865 -0.26 16.11 14.30
CA VAL A 865 0.01 14.76 13.81
C VAL A 865 0.43 13.85 14.96
N LEU A 866 1.26 14.34 15.88
CA LEU A 866 1.71 13.55 17.03
C LEU A 866 0.58 13.27 18.02
N ALA A 867 -0.33 14.22 18.25
CA ALA A 867 -1.51 13.98 19.09
C ALA A 867 -2.43 12.90 18.49
N MET A 868 -2.69 12.97 17.18
CA MET A 868 -3.48 11.96 16.47
C MET A 868 -2.78 10.60 16.46
N LEU A 869 -1.45 10.57 16.24
CA LEU A 869 -0.65 9.36 16.25
C LEU A 869 -0.66 8.67 17.62
N LYS A 870 -0.49 9.43 18.71
CA LYS A 870 -0.60 8.91 20.08
C LYS A 870 -2.00 8.36 20.33
N GLY A 871 -3.05 9.07 19.91
CA GLY A 871 -4.43 8.58 20.02
C GLY A 871 -4.66 7.26 19.26
N ALA A 872 -4.12 7.11 18.04
CA ALA A 872 -4.21 5.88 17.27
C ALA A 872 -3.40 4.72 17.90
N LEU A 873 -2.24 5.02 18.52
CA LEU A 873 -1.43 4.05 19.26
C LEU A 873 -2.25 3.38 20.38
N HIS A 874 -3.05 4.15 21.12
CA HIS A 874 -3.90 3.67 22.21
C HIS A 874 -5.07 2.79 21.74
N GLU A 875 -5.35 2.75 20.44
CA GLU A 875 -6.41 1.90 19.87
C GLU A 875 -5.92 0.53 19.40
N LEU A 876 -4.61 0.26 19.46
CA LEU A 876 -4.01 -1.02 19.07
C LEU A 876 -4.27 -2.08 20.14
N VAL A 877 -4.65 -3.29 19.69
CA VAL A 877 -4.81 -4.46 20.55
C VAL A 877 -3.54 -5.31 20.48
N ILE A 878 -2.94 -5.55 21.65
CA ILE A 878 -1.71 -6.35 21.82
C ILE A 878 -2.07 -7.68 22.46
N GLY A 879 -1.54 -8.77 21.93
CA GLY A 879 -1.75 -10.08 22.53
C GLY A 879 -1.25 -11.24 21.68
N ARG A 880 -1.59 -12.46 22.11
CA ARG A 880 -1.33 -13.67 21.34
C ARG A 880 -2.10 -13.63 20.02
N THR A 881 -1.42 -13.88 18.92
CA THR A 881 -1.91 -13.61 17.55
C THR A 881 -2.86 -14.66 16.98
N ASP A 882 -3.34 -15.59 17.80
CA ASP A 882 -4.35 -16.59 17.43
C ASP A 882 -5.79 -16.03 17.48
N ARG A 883 -5.93 -14.70 17.45
CA ARG A 883 -7.18 -13.94 17.40
C ARG A 883 -7.09 -12.87 16.32
N LEU A 884 -8.13 -12.74 15.51
CA LEU A 884 -8.21 -11.76 14.43
C LEU A 884 -8.18 -10.31 14.94
N SER A 885 -8.64 -10.09 16.18
CA SER A 885 -8.68 -8.76 16.81
C SER A 885 -7.32 -8.24 17.28
N VAL A 886 -6.26 -9.04 17.21
CA VAL A 886 -4.92 -8.63 17.67
C VAL A 886 -4.19 -7.93 16.52
N ASP A 887 -3.77 -6.69 16.78
CA ASP A 887 -3.03 -5.85 15.82
C ASP A 887 -1.52 -6.05 15.95
N VAL A 888 -1.02 -6.15 17.19
CA VAL A 888 0.41 -6.26 17.50
C VAL A 888 0.68 -7.53 18.29
N GLY A 889 1.51 -8.40 17.73
CA GLY A 889 1.96 -9.64 18.35
C GLY A 889 3.14 -9.49 19.31
N PRO A 890 3.71 -10.60 19.78
CA PRO A 890 4.93 -10.61 20.59
C PRO A 890 6.17 -10.24 19.76
N VAL A 891 7.24 -9.87 20.46
CA VAL A 891 8.59 -9.95 19.90
C VAL A 891 9.12 -11.38 20.00
N ILE A 892 10.02 -11.78 19.11
CA ILE A 892 10.35 -13.20 18.89
C ILE A 892 10.95 -13.91 20.11
N THR A 893 11.77 -13.22 20.90
CA THR A 893 12.51 -13.83 22.01
C THR A 893 12.61 -12.89 23.23
N GLU A 894 13.00 -13.49 24.36
CA GLU A 894 13.29 -12.76 25.59
C GLU A 894 14.50 -11.82 25.43
N GLU A 895 15.49 -12.23 24.63
CA GLU A 895 16.65 -11.42 24.29
C GLU A 895 16.23 -10.17 23.49
N ALA A 896 15.38 -10.34 22.47
CA ALA A 896 14.83 -9.22 21.71
C ALA A 896 14.06 -8.26 22.64
N ARG A 897 13.17 -8.79 23.49
CA ARG A 897 12.42 -7.99 24.48
C ARG A 897 13.37 -7.18 25.35
N THR A 898 14.39 -7.82 25.93
CA THR A 898 15.36 -7.17 26.82
C THR A 898 16.15 -6.08 26.09
N ASN A 899 16.61 -6.33 24.86
CA ASN A 899 17.36 -5.35 24.08
C ASN A 899 16.53 -4.09 23.80
N ILE A 900 15.26 -4.27 23.42
CA ILE A 900 14.35 -3.18 23.10
C ILE A 900 13.98 -2.38 24.36
N GLU A 901 13.63 -3.05 25.45
CA GLU A 901 13.29 -2.38 26.71
C GLU A 901 14.48 -1.58 27.28
N ASN A 902 15.70 -2.13 27.17
CA ASN A 902 16.91 -1.41 27.57
C ASN A 902 17.13 -0.12 26.76
N HIS A 903 16.85 -0.15 25.45
CA HIS A 903 16.90 1.05 24.60
C HIS A 903 15.87 2.10 25.03
N ILE A 904 14.63 1.67 25.25
CA ILE A 904 13.55 2.57 25.71
C ILE A 904 13.93 3.22 27.05
N ALA A 905 14.43 2.42 28.00
CA ALA A 905 14.86 2.90 29.30
C ALA A 905 16.04 3.89 29.20
N ALA A 906 17.02 3.60 28.34
CA ALA A 906 18.16 4.48 28.11
C ALA A 906 17.73 5.83 27.50
N MET A 907 16.79 5.83 26.55
CA MET A 907 16.23 7.05 25.96
C MET A 907 15.46 7.89 26.98
N ALA A 908 14.65 7.24 27.82
CA ALA A 908 13.95 7.92 28.92
C ALA A 908 14.94 8.53 29.93
N ALA A 909 16.01 7.80 30.28
CA ALA A 909 17.05 8.29 31.19
C ALA A 909 17.84 9.49 30.61
N ARG A 910 17.93 9.60 29.28
CA ARG A 910 18.47 10.78 28.57
C ARG A 910 17.51 11.97 28.53
N GLY A 911 16.29 11.83 29.05
CA GLY A 911 15.29 12.90 29.12
C GLY A 911 14.36 13.00 27.92
N HIS A 912 14.38 12.04 26.99
CA HIS A 912 13.43 11.99 25.88
C HIS A 912 12.02 11.65 26.37
N LYS A 913 11.00 12.25 25.74
CA LYS A 913 9.60 11.92 26.04
C LYS A 913 9.26 10.57 25.43
N VAL A 914 8.72 9.66 26.24
CA VAL A 914 8.33 8.31 25.83
C VAL A 914 6.84 8.12 26.08
N GLU A 915 6.07 7.90 25.01
CA GLU A 915 4.67 7.46 25.08
C GLU A 915 4.63 5.95 24.89
N ARG A 916 3.87 5.23 25.73
CA ARG A 916 3.65 3.78 25.62
C ARG A 916 2.24 3.41 26.04
N ILE A 917 1.76 2.29 25.54
CA ILE A 917 0.52 1.66 26.01
C ILE A 917 0.82 0.64 27.11
N ALA A 918 -0.13 0.44 28.03
CA ALA A 918 -0.02 -0.63 29.00
C ALA A 918 -0.20 -1.98 28.30
N LEU A 919 0.64 -2.96 28.63
CA LEU A 919 0.43 -4.32 28.14
C LEU A 919 -0.81 -4.92 28.82
N PRO A 920 -1.76 -5.48 28.06
CA PRO A 920 -2.94 -6.13 28.63
C PRO A 920 -2.59 -7.38 29.45
N ASP A 921 -3.49 -7.76 30.35
CA ASP A 921 -3.48 -9.07 31.00
C ASP A 921 -3.47 -10.19 29.94
N GLY A 922 -2.72 -11.26 30.20
CA GLY A 922 -2.52 -12.38 29.27
C GLY A 922 -1.19 -12.32 28.50
N THR A 923 -0.50 -11.18 28.48
CA THR A 923 0.82 -11.04 27.83
C THR A 923 1.98 -11.58 28.67
N GLN A 924 1.78 -11.85 29.97
CA GLN A 924 2.83 -12.27 30.91
C GLN A 924 3.48 -13.62 30.56
N HIS A 925 2.80 -14.47 29.78
CA HIS A 925 3.32 -15.79 29.39
C HIS A 925 4.12 -15.76 28.07
N GLY A 926 4.14 -14.63 27.36
CA GLY A 926 4.89 -14.43 26.13
C GLY A 926 6.08 -13.48 26.30
N THR A 927 6.56 -12.96 25.17
CA THR A 927 7.61 -11.94 25.07
C THR A 927 7.06 -10.73 24.34
N PHE A 928 6.44 -9.81 25.07
CA PHE A 928 5.83 -8.60 24.50
C PHE A 928 6.62 -7.34 24.84
N VAL A 929 6.63 -6.39 23.90
CA VAL A 929 7.06 -5.01 24.11
C VAL A 929 5.89 -4.13 23.68
N ALA A 930 5.44 -3.23 24.56
CA ALA A 930 4.41 -2.27 24.20
C ALA A 930 4.94 -1.30 23.12
N PRO A 931 4.18 -1.06 22.04
CA PRO A 931 4.42 0.04 21.11
C PRO A 931 4.81 1.34 21.81
N ALA A 932 5.91 1.94 21.38
CA ALA A 932 6.50 3.12 21.99
C ALA A 932 6.76 4.23 20.97
N ILE A 933 6.49 5.47 21.35
CA ILE A 933 6.87 6.67 20.60
C ILE A 933 7.86 7.48 21.43
N ILE A 934 9.04 7.77 20.88
CA ILE A 934 10.12 8.51 21.55
C ILE A 934 10.39 9.81 20.79
N GLU A 935 10.18 10.96 21.43
CA GLU A 935 10.51 12.27 20.85
C GLU A 935 12.01 12.56 21.05
N ILE A 936 12.77 12.60 19.95
CA ILE A 936 14.23 12.82 19.92
C ILE A 936 14.59 14.25 19.50
N GLY A 937 15.80 14.70 19.85
CA GLY A 937 16.27 16.03 19.51
C GLY A 937 16.84 16.08 18.09
N GLU A 938 17.61 15.06 17.72
CA GLU A 938 18.22 14.91 16.41
C GLU A 938 18.34 13.44 16.01
N ILE A 939 18.47 13.16 14.70
CA ILE A 939 18.59 11.78 14.18
C ILE A 939 19.77 11.04 14.82
N GLY A 940 20.86 11.74 15.11
CA GLY A 940 22.06 11.18 15.74
C GLY A 940 21.84 10.63 17.15
N ASP A 941 20.71 10.95 17.81
CA ASP A 941 20.37 10.36 19.11
C ASP A 941 20.21 8.83 19.03
N VAL A 942 19.83 8.31 17.85
CA VAL A 942 19.56 6.88 17.60
C VAL A 942 20.75 6.23 16.86
N GLU A 943 21.69 5.70 17.65
CA GLU A 943 22.99 5.22 17.16
C GLU A 943 22.93 3.90 16.36
N ARG A 944 21.91 3.06 16.61
CA ARG A 944 21.77 1.72 16.01
C ARG A 944 20.32 1.40 15.67
N GLU A 945 20.12 0.37 14.86
CA GLU A 945 18.77 -0.17 14.64
C GLU A 945 18.21 -0.77 15.96
N VAL A 946 16.93 -0.47 16.22
CA VAL A 946 16.15 -1.07 17.30
C VAL A 946 15.04 -1.90 16.67
N PHE A 947 15.21 -3.21 16.69
CA PHE A 947 14.35 -4.14 15.96
C PHE A 947 13.08 -4.51 16.75
N GLY A 948 12.23 -3.51 16.99
CA GLY A 948 11.00 -3.64 17.78
C GLY A 948 9.99 -2.53 17.51
N PRO A 949 8.87 -2.48 18.26
CA PRO A 949 7.79 -1.54 18.01
C PRO A 949 8.09 -0.16 18.62
N VAL A 950 9.21 0.44 18.22
CA VAL A 950 9.72 1.72 18.76
C VAL A 950 9.87 2.72 17.62
N LEU A 951 9.01 3.73 17.63
CA LEU A 951 9.05 4.85 16.69
C LEU A 951 9.75 6.04 17.34
N HIS A 952 10.77 6.58 16.68
CA HIS A 952 11.39 7.83 17.08
C HIS A 952 10.79 8.98 16.26
N VAL A 953 10.59 10.15 16.86
CA VAL A 953 10.01 11.33 16.21
C VAL A 953 10.94 12.51 16.37
N VAL A 954 11.34 13.11 15.25
CA VAL A 954 12.14 14.34 15.20
C VAL A 954 11.35 15.44 14.50
N ARG A 955 11.47 16.68 14.97
CA ARG A 955 10.87 17.86 14.34
C ARG A 955 11.90 18.55 13.45
N PHE A 956 11.47 19.09 12.31
CA PHE A 956 12.32 19.90 11.45
C PHE A 956 11.60 21.16 10.94
N ARG A 957 12.36 22.21 10.61
CA ARG A 957 11.84 23.39 9.90
C ARG A 957 11.98 23.17 8.40
N ARG A 958 11.08 23.73 7.58
CA ARG A 958 11.07 23.50 6.11
C ARG A 958 12.38 23.91 5.43
N ASP A 959 13.00 25.00 5.89
CA ASP A 959 14.31 25.48 5.44
C ASP A 959 15.51 24.59 5.87
N GLY A 960 15.27 23.66 6.80
CA GLY A 960 16.23 22.66 7.26
C GLY A 960 16.14 21.31 6.54
N LEU A 961 15.29 21.17 5.52
CA LEU A 961 15.04 19.89 4.84
C LEU A 961 16.32 19.23 4.31
N ASP A 962 17.23 19.98 3.70
CA ASP A 962 18.47 19.43 3.13
C ASP A 962 19.38 18.84 4.20
N ARG A 963 19.48 19.54 5.34
CA ARG A 963 20.24 19.08 6.50
C ARG A 963 19.64 17.82 7.11
N LEU A 964 18.30 17.72 7.11
CA LEU A 964 17.60 16.53 7.55
C LEU A 964 17.90 15.34 6.63
N ILE A 965 17.85 15.52 5.31
CA ILE A 965 18.22 14.47 4.34
C ILE A 965 19.67 14.03 4.55
N ASP A 966 20.58 14.99 4.79
CA ASP A 966 21.98 14.68 5.09
C ASP A 966 22.15 13.89 6.38
N ALA A 967 21.40 14.22 7.44
CA ALA A 967 21.40 13.47 8.69
C ALA A 967 20.85 12.04 8.52
N ILE A 968 19.80 11.85 7.70
CA ILE A 968 19.28 10.52 7.35
C ILE A 968 20.35 9.70 6.63
N ASN A 969 20.97 10.27 5.59
CA ASN A 969 22.02 9.62 4.81
C ASN A 969 23.28 9.32 5.66
N ALA A 970 23.58 10.15 6.66
CA ALA A 970 24.74 10.01 7.53
C ALA A 970 24.65 8.80 8.47
N THR A 971 23.46 8.22 8.68
CA THR A 971 23.31 6.94 9.41
C THR A 971 24.05 5.78 8.74
N GLY A 972 24.38 5.91 7.45
CA GLY A 972 25.06 4.89 6.66
C GLY A 972 24.15 3.76 6.16
N TYR A 973 22.93 3.67 6.68
CA TYR A 973 21.87 2.78 6.18
C TYR A 973 21.22 3.36 4.93
N GLY A 974 20.43 2.53 4.24
CA GLY A 974 19.77 2.92 3.00
C GLY A 974 18.76 1.90 2.50
N LEU A 975 17.84 1.44 3.35
CA LEU A 975 16.86 0.39 3.00
C LEU A 975 15.53 0.96 2.51
N THR A 976 14.63 1.39 3.42
CA THR A 976 13.35 2.02 3.06
C THR A 976 13.28 3.49 3.47
N PHE A 977 12.50 4.27 2.72
CA PHE A 977 12.23 5.68 3.01
C PHE A 977 10.82 6.06 2.62
N GLY A 978 10.15 6.83 3.48
CA GLY A 978 8.82 7.37 3.25
C GLY A 978 8.83 8.88 3.00
N LEU A 979 7.96 9.35 2.12
CA LEU A 979 7.70 10.77 1.94
C LEU A 979 6.20 11.02 1.83
N HIS A 980 5.66 11.81 2.76
CA HIS A 980 4.30 12.34 2.66
C HIS A 980 4.37 13.83 2.30
N THR A 981 3.95 14.13 1.07
CA THR A 981 3.84 15.48 0.53
C THR A 981 2.95 15.48 -0.72
N ARG A 982 2.28 16.59 -0.96
CA ARG A 982 1.52 16.87 -2.18
C ARG A 982 2.30 17.73 -3.18
N LEU A 983 3.55 18.09 -2.87
CA LEU A 983 4.39 18.99 -3.68
C LEU A 983 5.38 18.22 -4.54
N ASP A 984 5.27 18.33 -5.87
CA ASP A 984 6.18 17.61 -6.78
C ASP A 984 7.63 18.11 -6.68
N GLU A 985 7.87 19.40 -6.44
CA GLU A 985 9.22 19.92 -6.14
C GLU A 985 9.84 19.20 -4.94
N THR A 986 9.06 19.01 -3.87
CA THR A 986 9.54 18.32 -2.67
C THR A 986 9.79 16.84 -2.95
N ILE A 987 8.92 16.18 -3.73
CA ILE A 987 9.16 14.80 -4.19
C ILE A 987 10.47 14.74 -4.96
N ALA A 988 10.62 15.50 -6.03
CA ALA A 988 11.79 15.48 -6.90
C ALA A 988 13.08 15.77 -6.12
N HIS A 989 13.08 16.83 -5.30
CA HIS A 989 14.21 17.22 -4.47
C HIS A 989 14.63 16.12 -3.49
N VAL A 990 13.70 15.64 -2.67
CA VAL A 990 13.98 14.61 -1.66
C VAL A 990 14.42 13.31 -2.32
N THR A 991 13.70 12.83 -3.35
CA THR A 991 14.03 11.56 -4.02
C THR A 991 15.34 11.61 -4.79
N SER A 992 15.79 12.80 -5.23
CA SER A 992 17.10 12.98 -5.89
C SER A 992 18.28 12.95 -4.92
N ARG A 993 18.04 13.22 -3.63
CA ARG A 993 19.08 13.39 -2.60
C ARG A 993 19.15 12.27 -1.58
N VAL A 994 18.03 11.64 -1.27
CA VAL A 994 17.99 10.50 -0.35
C VAL A 994 18.71 9.31 -0.97
N ARG A 995 19.54 8.62 -0.18
CA ARG A 995 20.34 7.48 -0.65
C ARG A 995 19.81 6.19 -0.04
N VAL A 996 18.72 5.68 -0.62
CA VAL A 996 17.98 4.51 -0.14
C VAL A 996 17.54 3.63 -1.30
N GLY A 997 17.42 2.32 -1.07
CA GLY A 997 17.04 1.37 -2.11
C GLY A 997 15.54 1.38 -2.45
N ASN A 998 14.66 1.63 -1.47
CA ASN A 998 13.21 1.59 -1.65
C ASN A 998 12.56 2.89 -1.13
N VAL A 999 11.95 3.65 -2.03
CA VAL A 999 11.26 4.91 -1.75
C VAL A 999 9.76 4.72 -1.87
N TYR A 1000 9.01 5.24 -0.90
CA TYR A 1000 7.55 5.18 -0.85
C TYR A 1000 6.98 6.59 -0.69
N VAL A 1001 6.07 6.99 -1.59
CA VAL A 1001 5.47 8.33 -1.59
C VAL A 1001 3.96 8.25 -1.33
N ASN A 1002 3.51 8.93 -0.28
CA ASN A 1002 2.11 9.00 0.19
C ASN A 1002 1.48 7.62 0.48
N ARG A 1003 2.26 6.73 1.10
CA ARG A 1003 1.87 5.39 1.54
C ARG A 1003 2.85 4.90 2.62
N ASN A 1004 2.48 3.83 3.31
CA ASN A 1004 3.40 3.10 4.19
C ASN A 1004 4.69 2.62 3.48
N VAL A 1005 5.72 2.30 4.28
CA VAL A 1005 7.07 1.91 3.81
C VAL A 1005 7.34 0.39 3.91
N ILE A 1006 6.30 -0.42 4.09
CA ILE A 1006 6.40 -1.87 4.33
C ILE A 1006 5.72 -2.67 3.22
N GLY A 1007 5.91 -3.99 3.21
CA GLY A 1007 5.19 -4.89 2.30
C GLY A 1007 5.56 -4.71 0.83
N ALA A 1008 6.87 -4.62 0.54
CA ALA A 1008 7.35 -4.59 -0.84
C ALA A 1008 6.90 -5.86 -1.59
N VAL A 1009 6.33 -5.68 -2.79
CA VAL A 1009 5.79 -6.76 -3.59
C VAL A 1009 6.83 -7.21 -4.63
N VAL A 1010 7.12 -8.51 -4.64
CA VAL A 1010 8.08 -9.15 -5.57
C VAL A 1010 7.76 -8.78 -7.02
N GLY A 1011 8.78 -8.31 -7.75
CA GLY A 1011 8.65 -7.91 -9.15
C GLY A 1011 7.91 -6.58 -9.39
N VAL A 1012 7.43 -5.90 -8.35
CA VAL A 1012 6.76 -4.59 -8.44
C VAL A 1012 7.55 -3.53 -7.69
N GLN A 1013 7.97 -3.82 -6.45
CA GLN A 1013 8.97 -3.04 -5.72
C GLN A 1013 10.15 -3.95 -5.36
N PRO A 1014 11.05 -4.29 -6.30
CA PRO A 1014 12.27 -5.01 -5.99
C PRO A 1014 12.91 -4.48 -4.70
N PHE A 1015 13.23 -5.38 -3.77
CA PHE A 1015 13.52 -5.03 -2.39
C PHE A 1015 14.99 -5.27 -2.05
N GLY A 1016 15.63 -4.27 -1.46
CA GLY A 1016 17.02 -4.35 -1.03
C GLY A 1016 17.64 -2.96 -0.88
N GLY A 1017 18.64 -2.85 -0.03
CA GLY A 1017 19.22 -1.57 0.35
C GLY A 1017 20.58 -1.27 -0.27
N ARG A 1018 21.23 -0.24 0.27
CA ARG A 1018 22.63 0.13 0.02
C ARG A 1018 23.37 0.37 1.33
N GLY A 1019 24.68 0.53 1.25
CA GLY A 1019 25.49 0.90 2.42
C GLY A 1019 25.41 -0.18 3.50
N LEU A 1020 25.10 0.21 4.74
CA LEU A 1020 24.96 -0.72 5.86
C LEU A 1020 23.74 -1.64 5.73
N SER A 1021 22.81 -1.35 4.81
CA SER A 1021 21.59 -2.13 4.61
C SER A 1021 21.73 -3.30 3.65
N GLY A 1022 22.80 -3.36 2.85
CA GLY A 1022 23.06 -4.56 2.07
C GLY A 1022 23.98 -4.35 0.88
N THR A 1023 24.35 -5.48 0.30
CA THR A 1023 25.20 -5.54 -0.90
C THR A 1023 24.39 -5.40 -2.18
N GLY A 1024 23.12 -5.81 -2.17
CA GLY A 1024 22.38 -6.17 -3.38
C GLY A 1024 22.95 -7.42 -4.07
N PRO A 1025 22.42 -7.81 -5.24
CA PRO A 1025 21.28 -7.18 -5.93
C PRO A 1025 19.95 -7.38 -5.19
N LYS A 1026 18.92 -6.62 -5.57
CA LYS A 1026 17.61 -6.65 -4.92
C LYS A 1026 16.90 -7.99 -5.08
N ALA A 1027 16.37 -8.52 -3.97
CA ALA A 1027 15.45 -9.65 -4.00
C ALA A 1027 14.17 -9.27 -4.77
N GLY A 1028 13.66 -10.20 -5.58
CA GLY A 1028 12.49 -9.98 -6.42
C GLY A 1028 12.74 -8.97 -7.55
N GLY A 1029 14.02 -8.67 -7.82
CA GLY A 1029 14.48 -7.81 -8.90
C GLY A 1029 15.14 -8.57 -10.04
N PRO A 1030 15.31 -7.92 -11.20
CA PRO A 1030 15.82 -8.54 -12.41
C PRO A 1030 17.32 -8.88 -12.36
N LEU A 1031 18.09 -8.26 -11.47
CA LEU A 1031 19.54 -8.51 -11.33
C LEU A 1031 19.89 -9.69 -10.41
N TYR A 1032 18.93 -10.19 -9.64
CA TYR A 1032 19.17 -11.15 -8.56
C TYR A 1032 19.77 -12.46 -9.04
N LEU A 1033 19.14 -13.10 -10.03
CA LEU A 1033 19.54 -14.40 -10.54
C LEU A 1033 20.94 -14.39 -11.18
N GLY A 1034 21.35 -13.26 -11.76
CA GLY A 1034 22.66 -13.13 -12.40
C GLY A 1034 23.83 -13.14 -11.43
N ARG A 1035 23.59 -12.93 -10.12
CA ARG A 1035 24.63 -13.06 -9.09
C ARG A 1035 24.89 -14.53 -8.70
N LEU A 1036 24.01 -15.44 -9.12
CA LEU A 1036 23.99 -16.86 -8.75
C LEU A 1036 24.47 -17.77 -9.89
N THR A 1037 25.04 -17.19 -10.94
CA THR A 1037 25.61 -17.88 -12.10
C THR A 1037 27.06 -17.44 -12.32
N GLN A 1038 27.86 -18.29 -12.95
CA GLN A 1038 29.28 -18.00 -13.23
C GLN A 1038 29.45 -16.82 -14.19
N VAL A 1039 28.53 -16.70 -15.16
CA VAL A 1039 28.39 -15.58 -16.07
C VAL A 1039 26.98 -15.04 -15.87
N ALA A 1040 26.84 -13.74 -15.63
CA ALA A 1040 25.54 -13.11 -15.45
C ALA A 1040 24.83 -12.97 -16.83
N PRO A 1041 23.54 -13.31 -16.95
CA PRO A 1041 22.78 -13.02 -18.15
C PRO A 1041 22.55 -11.50 -18.29
N LEU A 1042 22.28 -11.07 -19.51
CA LEU A 1042 21.65 -9.77 -19.73
C LEU A 1042 20.21 -9.84 -19.20
N PRO A 1043 19.83 -8.99 -18.23
CA PRO A 1043 18.47 -8.99 -17.71
C PRO A 1043 17.48 -8.56 -18.81
N PRO A 1044 16.22 -9.05 -18.77
CA PRO A 1044 15.24 -8.70 -19.80
C PRO A 1044 14.94 -7.20 -19.73
N GLN A 1045 14.93 -6.54 -20.88
CA GLN A 1045 14.48 -5.15 -21.03
C GLN A 1045 15.33 -4.10 -20.29
N ILE A 1046 16.51 -4.45 -19.75
CA ILE A 1046 17.44 -3.47 -19.16
C ILE A 1046 18.46 -3.06 -20.23
N ASN A 1047 18.19 -1.94 -20.91
CA ASN A 1047 19.13 -1.29 -21.83
C ASN A 1047 19.05 0.21 -21.62
N SER A 1048 20.19 0.90 -21.56
CA SER A 1048 20.23 2.37 -21.52
C SER A 1048 20.76 2.93 -22.84
N VAL A 1049 20.22 4.08 -23.25
CA VAL A 1049 20.75 4.85 -24.38
C VAL A 1049 21.76 5.92 -23.96
N SER A 1050 21.93 6.13 -22.65
CA SER A 1050 22.86 7.14 -22.12
C SER A 1050 24.25 6.56 -21.93
N VAL A 1051 25.25 7.28 -22.45
CA VAL A 1051 26.67 7.02 -22.19
C VAL A 1051 27.21 8.12 -21.28
N ASP A 1052 27.93 7.74 -20.23
CA ASP A 1052 28.54 8.69 -19.31
C ASP A 1052 29.54 9.62 -20.03
N ALA A 1053 29.44 10.93 -19.75
CA ALA A 1053 30.30 11.92 -20.38
C ALA A 1053 31.77 11.75 -19.97
N GLY A 1054 32.03 11.39 -18.70
CA GLY A 1054 33.36 11.10 -18.18
C GLY A 1054 34.01 9.90 -18.87
N LEU A 1055 33.25 8.84 -19.15
CA LEU A 1055 33.74 7.72 -19.96
C LEU A 1055 34.13 8.16 -21.37
N THR A 1056 33.28 8.98 -22.00
CA THR A 1056 33.52 9.48 -23.37
C THR A 1056 34.80 10.34 -23.44
N ASP A 1057 34.98 11.23 -22.47
CA ASP A 1057 36.18 12.07 -22.36
C ASP A 1057 37.42 11.22 -22.05
N PHE A 1058 37.29 10.19 -21.21
CA PHE A 1058 38.36 9.24 -20.91
C PHE A 1058 38.78 8.44 -22.15
N ALA A 1059 37.82 7.94 -22.93
CA ALA A 1059 38.11 7.24 -24.19
C ALA A 1059 38.83 8.15 -25.21
N ARG A 1060 38.43 9.43 -25.32
CA ARG A 1060 39.13 10.42 -26.17
C ARG A 1060 40.56 10.69 -25.68
N TRP A 1061 40.74 10.77 -24.37
CA TRP A 1061 42.05 10.96 -23.75
C TRP A 1061 42.99 9.77 -23.99
N LEU A 1062 42.47 8.54 -23.88
CA LEU A 1062 43.22 7.31 -24.20
C LEU A 1062 43.68 7.29 -25.66
N GLU A 1063 42.76 7.62 -26.58
CA GLU A 1063 43.05 7.70 -28.02
C GLU A 1063 44.16 8.71 -28.33
N ALA A 1064 44.08 9.91 -27.73
CA ALA A 1064 45.08 10.97 -27.91
C ALA A 1064 46.50 10.57 -27.42
N ARG A 1065 46.60 9.56 -26.57
CA ARG A 1065 47.87 9.00 -26.07
C ARG A 1065 48.35 7.76 -26.83
N GLY A 1066 47.67 7.40 -27.92
CA GLY A 1066 47.99 6.22 -28.71
C GLY A 1066 47.55 4.91 -28.06
N ASN A 1067 46.67 4.95 -27.06
CA ASN A 1067 46.14 3.75 -26.41
C ASN A 1067 44.77 3.35 -27.01
N SER A 1068 44.75 3.08 -28.32
CA SER A 1068 43.52 2.84 -29.08
C SER A 1068 42.75 1.59 -28.62
N ALA A 1069 43.44 0.54 -28.18
CA ALA A 1069 42.80 -0.69 -27.69
C ALA A 1069 42.06 -0.46 -26.35
N ASP A 1070 42.60 0.36 -25.45
CA ASP A 1070 41.89 0.71 -24.23
C ASP A 1070 40.74 1.70 -24.50
N ALA A 1071 40.92 2.62 -25.45
CA ALA A 1071 39.90 3.56 -25.88
C ALA A 1071 38.69 2.87 -26.54
N GLU A 1072 38.94 1.87 -27.40
CA GLU A 1072 37.89 1.10 -28.06
C GLU A 1072 37.06 0.31 -27.05
N ALA A 1073 37.71 -0.42 -26.15
CA ALA A 1073 36.97 -1.16 -25.13
C ALA A 1073 36.30 -0.24 -24.08
N ALA A 1074 36.81 0.98 -23.85
CA ALA A 1074 36.07 2.00 -23.08
C ALA A 1074 34.77 2.43 -23.81
N ARG A 1075 34.79 2.55 -25.14
CA ARG A 1075 33.58 2.84 -25.93
C ARG A 1075 32.60 1.66 -25.92
N GLU A 1076 33.13 0.45 -26.08
CA GLU A 1076 32.34 -0.79 -26.09
C GLU A 1076 31.62 -1.00 -24.76
N ILE A 1077 32.33 -0.88 -23.63
CA ILE A 1077 31.73 -1.04 -22.30
C ILE A 1077 30.69 0.05 -22.01
N GLY A 1078 30.91 1.26 -22.54
CA GLY A 1078 29.95 2.37 -22.46
C GLY A 1078 28.62 2.06 -23.15
N GLY A 1079 28.66 1.40 -24.32
CA GLY A 1079 27.46 0.98 -25.04
C GLY A 1079 26.68 -0.15 -24.37
N ARG A 1080 27.27 -0.83 -23.37
CA ARG A 1080 26.66 -1.93 -22.63
C ARG A 1080 26.19 -1.53 -21.23
N SER A 1081 26.54 -0.35 -20.75
CA SER A 1081 26.12 0.13 -19.44
C SER A 1081 24.62 0.40 -19.40
N ALA A 1082 23.98 -0.01 -18.31
CA ALA A 1082 22.56 0.27 -18.03
C ALA A 1082 22.35 1.51 -17.13
N LEU A 1083 23.38 2.33 -16.94
CA LEU A 1083 23.29 3.57 -16.16
C LEU A 1083 22.14 4.45 -16.67
N GLY A 1084 21.32 4.99 -15.77
CA GLY A 1084 20.22 5.89 -16.13
C GLY A 1084 18.99 5.16 -16.67
N PHE A 1085 18.99 3.82 -16.71
CA PHE A 1085 17.79 3.05 -17.01
C PHE A 1085 16.70 3.35 -15.99
N VAL A 1086 15.48 3.61 -16.49
CA VAL A 1086 14.28 3.79 -15.68
C VAL A 1086 13.12 3.10 -16.40
N THR A 1087 12.33 2.33 -15.66
CA THR A 1087 11.10 1.71 -16.18
C THR A 1087 9.99 1.73 -15.15
N GLU A 1088 8.75 1.71 -15.61
CA GLU A 1088 7.57 1.46 -14.78
C GLU A 1088 7.27 -0.04 -14.76
N LEU A 1089 7.12 -0.60 -13.56
CA LEU A 1089 6.80 -2.01 -13.33
C LEU A 1089 5.29 -2.18 -13.20
N SER A 1090 4.75 -3.23 -13.83
CA SER A 1090 3.34 -3.60 -13.73
C SER A 1090 2.93 -3.83 -12.28
N GLY A 1091 1.79 -3.27 -11.88
CA GLY A 1091 1.29 -3.35 -10.51
C GLY A 1091 -0.19 -2.99 -10.41
N PRO A 1092 -0.71 -2.83 -9.18
CA PRO A 1092 -2.11 -2.46 -8.96
C PRO A 1092 -2.41 -1.05 -9.47
N VAL A 1093 -3.68 -0.80 -9.80
CA VAL A 1093 -4.15 0.55 -10.12
C VAL A 1093 -4.02 1.49 -8.91
N GLY A 1094 -3.91 2.80 -9.18
CA GLY A 1094 -3.76 3.79 -8.11
C GLY A 1094 -2.38 3.77 -7.45
N GLU A 1095 -1.41 3.14 -8.12
CA GLU A 1095 0.01 3.17 -7.80
C GLU A 1095 0.83 3.34 -9.08
N ARG A 1096 2.00 3.95 -8.94
CA ARG A 1096 3.04 3.97 -9.97
C ARG A 1096 4.32 3.43 -9.35
N ASN A 1097 4.86 2.37 -9.92
CA ASN A 1097 6.01 1.66 -9.39
C ASN A 1097 7.18 1.76 -10.36
N LEU A 1098 8.20 2.49 -10.00
CA LEU A 1098 9.37 2.75 -10.83
C LEU A 1098 10.55 1.91 -10.34
N TYR A 1099 11.35 1.46 -11.29
CA TYR A 1099 12.64 0.84 -11.07
C TYR A 1099 13.70 1.58 -11.88
N ALA A 1100 14.80 1.96 -11.23
CA ALA A 1100 15.86 2.74 -11.84
C ALA A 1100 17.25 2.21 -11.48
N LEU A 1101 18.22 2.47 -12.36
CA LEU A 1101 19.64 2.12 -12.18
C LEU A 1101 20.50 3.37 -12.09
N HIS A 1102 21.15 3.54 -10.94
CA HIS A 1102 21.98 4.68 -10.58
C HIS A 1102 23.44 4.26 -10.36
N PRO A 1103 24.39 5.19 -10.29
CA PRO A 1103 25.73 4.89 -9.81
C PRO A 1103 25.68 4.39 -8.35
N ARG A 1104 26.52 3.41 -8.01
CA ARG A 1104 26.70 2.95 -6.62
C ARG A 1104 27.44 3.95 -5.74
N GLY A 1105 28.34 4.74 -6.32
CA GLY A 1105 29.15 5.74 -5.62
C GLY A 1105 30.65 5.49 -5.81
N ARG A 1106 31.40 5.40 -4.70
CA ARG A 1106 32.86 5.30 -4.72
C ARG A 1106 33.32 3.85 -4.82
N ILE A 1107 34.10 3.52 -5.83
CA ILE A 1107 34.60 2.17 -6.11
C ILE A 1107 36.11 2.12 -5.89
N LEU A 1108 36.57 1.20 -5.06
CA LEU A 1108 38.00 0.96 -4.82
C LEU A 1108 38.61 0.20 -6.01
N LEU A 1109 39.71 0.73 -6.56
CA LEU A 1109 40.45 0.15 -7.67
C LEU A 1109 41.82 -0.33 -7.20
N VAL A 1110 42.00 -1.65 -7.22
CA VAL A 1110 43.26 -2.30 -6.89
C VAL A 1110 43.83 -2.90 -8.17
N ALA A 1111 44.57 -2.07 -8.91
CA ALA A 1111 45.17 -2.44 -10.19
C ALA A 1111 46.60 -3.01 -10.01
N LYS A 1112 46.98 -3.94 -10.88
CA LYS A 1112 48.34 -4.50 -11.00
C LYS A 1112 49.08 -3.97 -12.22
N THR A 1113 48.35 -3.71 -13.31
CA THR A 1113 48.92 -3.25 -14.58
C THR A 1113 48.29 -1.94 -15.02
N GLN A 1114 48.96 -1.22 -15.94
CA GLN A 1114 48.41 -0.01 -16.52
C GLN A 1114 47.11 -0.30 -17.30
N THR A 1115 47.11 -1.35 -18.12
CA THR A 1115 45.90 -1.80 -18.85
C THR A 1115 44.78 -2.17 -17.89
N GLY A 1116 45.08 -2.91 -16.82
CA GLY A 1116 44.08 -3.24 -15.80
C GLY A 1116 43.49 -2.00 -15.13
N LEU A 1117 44.33 -0.99 -14.81
CA LEU A 1117 43.84 0.29 -14.30
C LEU A 1117 42.92 1.00 -15.31
N MET A 1118 43.27 1.01 -16.61
CA MET A 1118 42.41 1.60 -17.65
C MET A 1118 41.08 0.85 -17.76
N ARG A 1119 41.09 -0.49 -17.71
CA ARG A 1119 39.88 -1.33 -17.74
C ARG A 1119 38.98 -1.10 -16.53
N GLN A 1120 39.56 -1.01 -15.34
CA GLN A 1120 38.85 -0.68 -14.10
C GLN A 1120 38.22 0.72 -14.18
N LEU A 1121 38.97 1.73 -14.64
CA LEU A 1121 38.45 3.09 -14.82
C LEU A 1121 37.33 3.14 -15.86
N SER A 1122 37.45 2.42 -16.97
CA SER A 1122 36.39 2.32 -17.98
C SER A 1122 35.10 1.76 -17.39
N ALA A 1123 35.17 0.67 -16.60
CA ALA A 1123 34.00 0.09 -15.95
C ALA A 1123 33.35 1.05 -14.94
N VAL A 1124 34.15 1.73 -14.11
CA VAL A 1124 33.69 2.71 -13.11
C VAL A 1124 33.04 3.92 -13.77
N LEU A 1125 33.69 4.50 -14.79
CA LEU A 1125 33.16 5.68 -15.48
C LEU A 1125 31.89 5.34 -16.26
N ALA A 1126 31.84 4.18 -16.94
CA ALA A 1126 30.67 3.73 -17.69
C ALA A 1126 29.41 3.58 -16.82
N THR A 1127 29.58 3.33 -15.53
CA THR A 1127 28.50 3.16 -14.56
C THR A 1127 28.30 4.39 -13.68
N GLY A 1128 28.89 5.54 -14.04
CA GLY A 1128 28.65 6.82 -13.39
C GLY A 1128 29.30 6.95 -12.00
N ASN A 1129 30.20 6.02 -11.64
CA ASN A 1129 30.82 5.95 -10.33
C ASN A 1129 32.08 6.83 -10.18
N GLU A 1130 32.50 7.04 -8.94
CA GLU A 1130 33.79 7.65 -8.60
C GLU A 1130 34.83 6.56 -8.33
N ALA A 1131 36.07 6.76 -8.78
CA ALA A 1131 37.17 5.84 -8.57
C ALA A 1131 38.02 6.27 -7.37
N VAL A 1132 38.39 5.30 -6.54
CA VAL A 1132 39.45 5.47 -5.52
C VAL A 1132 40.58 4.50 -5.83
N ILE A 1133 41.71 5.02 -6.27
CA ILE A 1133 42.84 4.22 -6.77
C ILE A 1133 43.80 3.93 -5.62
N ASP A 1134 44.13 2.65 -5.45
CA ASP A 1134 45.21 2.22 -4.58
C ASP A 1134 46.56 2.68 -5.13
N THR A 1135 47.30 3.43 -4.33
CA THR A 1135 48.58 4.04 -4.74
C THR A 1135 49.79 3.18 -4.43
N ALA A 1136 49.62 2.04 -3.75
CA ALA A 1136 50.73 1.20 -3.28
C ALA A 1136 51.66 0.72 -4.41
N ARG A 1137 51.16 0.62 -5.65
CA ARG A 1137 51.90 0.16 -6.83
C ARG A 1137 52.35 1.27 -7.78
N GLY A 1138 52.10 2.54 -7.46
CA GLY A 1138 52.59 3.70 -8.24
C GLY A 1138 52.07 3.83 -9.68
N LEU A 1139 50.95 3.16 -10.01
CA LEU A 1139 50.35 3.19 -11.34
C LEU A 1139 49.63 4.50 -11.66
N ASP A 1140 49.38 5.33 -10.66
CA ASP A 1140 48.64 6.59 -10.76
C ASP A 1140 49.40 7.68 -11.54
N ALA A 1141 50.71 7.52 -11.76
CA ALA A 1141 51.50 8.35 -12.66
C ALA A 1141 51.01 8.24 -14.12
N SER A 1142 50.46 7.09 -14.52
CA SER A 1142 49.90 6.87 -15.86
C SER A 1142 48.69 7.78 -16.17
N LEU A 1143 48.10 8.39 -15.13
CA LEU A 1143 46.92 9.26 -15.20
C LEU A 1143 47.24 10.76 -15.29
N ALA A 1144 48.50 11.14 -15.49
CA ALA A 1144 48.87 12.54 -15.66
C ALA A 1144 48.08 13.17 -16.82
N GLY A 1145 47.59 14.41 -16.68
CA GLY A 1145 46.93 15.14 -17.77
C GLY A 1145 45.55 14.59 -18.18
N LEU A 1146 44.83 13.94 -17.27
CA LEU A 1146 43.42 13.58 -17.48
C LEU A 1146 42.55 14.84 -17.70
N PRO A 1147 41.43 14.73 -18.45
CA PRO A 1147 40.44 15.80 -18.53
C PRO A 1147 39.89 16.14 -17.15
N ASP A 1148 39.65 17.42 -16.87
CA ASP A 1148 39.20 17.89 -15.54
C ASP A 1148 37.94 17.17 -15.04
N GLY A 1149 36.97 16.91 -15.93
CA GLY A 1149 35.74 16.19 -15.58
C GLY A 1149 35.98 14.75 -15.11
N VAL A 1150 36.99 14.08 -15.67
CA VAL A 1150 37.40 12.71 -15.28
C VAL A 1150 38.26 12.76 -14.02
N ALA A 1151 39.21 13.70 -13.95
CA ALA A 1151 40.11 13.86 -12.81
C ALA A 1151 39.34 14.14 -11.50
N ARG A 1152 38.25 14.92 -11.54
CA ARG A 1152 37.38 15.17 -10.37
C ARG A 1152 36.71 13.93 -9.80
N ARG A 1153 36.56 12.86 -10.59
CA ARG A 1153 35.97 11.58 -10.18
C ARG A 1153 37.01 10.57 -9.71
N ILE A 1154 38.28 10.95 -9.64
CA ILE A 1154 39.38 10.06 -9.25
C ILE A 1154 40.01 10.59 -7.98
N THR A 1155 39.97 9.78 -6.92
CA THR A 1155 40.73 9.99 -5.70
C THR A 1155 41.90 9.01 -5.64
N LYS A 1156 43.06 9.44 -5.15
CA LYS A 1156 44.23 8.58 -4.92
C LYS A 1156 44.36 8.34 -3.42
N ALA A 1157 44.47 7.09 -2.99
CA ALA A 1157 44.57 6.76 -1.57
C ALA A 1157 45.57 5.62 -1.30
N ALA A 1158 46.35 5.76 -0.23
CA ALA A 1158 47.15 4.67 0.36
C ALA A 1158 46.41 4.07 1.57
N ASP A 1159 45.76 4.93 2.36
CA ASP A 1159 44.90 4.53 3.48
C ASP A 1159 43.44 4.39 3.01
N TRP A 1160 43.02 3.13 2.82
CA TRP A 1160 41.67 2.78 2.39
C TRP A 1160 40.62 3.09 3.46
N THR A 1161 40.98 3.09 4.74
CA THR A 1161 40.05 3.35 5.86
C THR A 1161 39.60 4.80 5.82
N ALA A 1162 40.55 5.73 5.72
CA ALA A 1162 40.26 7.16 5.60
C ALA A 1162 39.57 7.53 4.27
N ALA A 1163 39.84 6.74 3.21
CA ALA A 1163 39.27 7.00 1.90
C ALA A 1163 37.87 6.41 1.67
N GLY A 1164 37.35 5.57 2.59
CA GLY A 1164 36.00 5.00 2.50
C GLY A 1164 34.86 6.01 2.78
N PRO A 1165 33.61 5.53 2.92
CA PRO A 1165 33.17 4.17 2.65
C PRO A 1165 33.12 3.88 1.13
N PHE A 1166 33.37 2.63 0.74
CA PHE A 1166 33.26 2.17 -0.64
C PHE A 1166 31.94 1.45 -0.89
N ALA A 1167 31.41 1.58 -2.11
CA ALA A 1167 30.19 0.91 -2.55
C ALA A 1167 30.47 -0.36 -3.39
N GLY A 1168 31.74 -0.61 -3.70
CA GLY A 1168 32.24 -1.79 -4.41
C GLY A 1168 33.76 -1.72 -4.58
N ALA A 1169 34.37 -2.81 -5.06
CA ALA A 1169 35.80 -2.86 -5.37
C ALA A 1169 36.10 -3.71 -6.62
N LEU A 1170 37.04 -3.26 -7.44
CA LEU A 1170 37.59 -4.00 -8.58
C LEU A 1170 39.05 -4.36 -8.29
N ILE A 1171 39.35 -5.65 -8.39
CA ILE A 1171 40.65 -6.23 -8.02
C ILE A 1171 41.27 -6.86 -9.27
N GLU A 1172 42.53 -6.53 -9.56
CA GLU A 1172 43.35 -7.21 -10.55
C GLU A 1172 44.40 -8.07 -9.83
N GLY A 1173 44.34 -9.38 -10.00
CA GLY A 1173 45.25 -10.32 -9.37
C GLY A 1173 44.83 -11.78 -9.55
N GLU A 1174 45.58 -12.70 -8.96
CA GLU A 1174 45.29 -14.13 -8.92
C GLU A 1174 45.71 -14.72 -7.55
N GLY A 1175 45.02 -15.79 -7.11
CA GLY A 1175 45.40 -16.55 -5.91
C GLY A 1175 45.55 -15.67 -4.65
N ASP A 1176 46.70 -15.78 -3.98
CA ASP A 1176 47.00 -15.06 -2.74
C ASP A 1176 46.91 -13.53 -2.88
N GLU A 1177 47.18 -12.98 -4.08
CA GLU A 1177 47.03 -11.54 -4.31
C GLU A 1177 45.58 -11.08 -4.12
N ILE A 1178 44.60 -11.89 -4.55
CA ILE A 1178 43.18 -11.59 -4.35
C ILE A 1178 42.83 -11.74 -2.87
N LEU A 1179 43.30 -12.80 -2.21
CA LEU A 1179 43.02 -13.06 -0.79
C LEU A 1179 43.52 -11.93 0.12
N ASP A 1180 44.74 -11.44 -0.10
CA ASP A 1180 45.29 -10.34 0.69
C ASP A 1180 44.45 -9.05 0.57
N VAL A 1181 43.98 -8.76 -0.65
CA VAL A 1181 43.09 -7.62 -0.90
C VAL A 1181 41.72 -7.84 -0.25
N GLN A 1182 41.15 -9.04 -0.36
CA GLN A 1182 39.87 -9.40 0.26
C GLN A 1182 39.91 -9.25 1.79
N ARG A 1183 40.96 -9.76 2.45
CA ARG A 1183 41.17 -9.60 3.90
C ARG A 1183 41.20 -8.14 4.29
N ARG A 1184 41.95 -7.32 3.55
CA ARG A 1184 42.05 -5.89 3.82
C ARG A 1184 40.71 -5.17 3.63
N ILE A 1185 39.94 -5.55 2.60
CA ILE A 1185 38.58 -5.02 2.37
C ILE A 1185 37.62 -5.44 3.48
N ALA A 1186 37.61 -6.70 3.91
CA ALA A 1186 36.73 -7.22 4.96
C ALA A 1186 37.01 -6.61 6.35
N MET A 1187 38.18 -5.98 6.52
CA MET A 1187 38.52 -5.24 7.73
C MET A 1187 38.10 -3.77 7.71
N LEU A 1188 37.67 -3.23 6.56
CA LEU A 1188 37.20 -1.85 6.46
C LEU A 1188 35.95 -1.61 7.32
N PRO A 1189 35.83 -0.45 7.99
CA PRO A 1189 34.62 -0.08 8.72
C PRO A 1189 33.47 0.24 7.75
N GLY A 1190 32.24 0.19 8.25
CA GLY A 1190 31.05 0.58 7.49
C GLY A 1190 30.45 -0.56 6.65
N PRO A 1191 30.04 -0.30 5.39
CA PRO A 1191 29.28 -1.24 4.58
C PRO A 1191 30.11 -2.46 4.16
N LEU A 1192 29.41 -3.57 3.87
CA LEU A 1192 30.03 -4.68 3.15
C LEU A 1192 30.32 -4.24 1.70
N VAL A 1193 31.55 -4.47 1.24
CA VAL A 1193 32.00 -4.05 -0.08
C VAL A 1193 31.82 -5.20 -1.06
N LEU A 1194 31.00 -5.00 -2.10
CA LEU A 1194 30.85 -5.96 -3.19
C LEU A 1194 32.13 -5.96 -4.05
N THR A 1195 32.86 -7.06 -4.00
CA THR A 1195 34.14 -7.20 -4.74
C THR A 1195 33.98 -7.96 -6.05
N GLN A 1196 34.70 -7.54 -7.07
CA GLN A 1196 34.91 -8.28 -8.31
C GLN A 1196 36.42 -8.43 -8.56
N ALA A 1197 36.86 -9.60 -9.00
CA ALA A 1197 38.27 -9.85 -9.31
C ALA A 1197 38.44 -10.49 -10.68
N ALA A 1198 39.51 -10.09 -11.37
CA ALA A 1198 39.92 -10.63 -12.66
C ALA A 1198 41.45 -10.68 -12.74
N SER A 1199 41.98 -11.65 -13.48
CA SER A 1199 43.41 -11.67 -13.77
C SER A 1199 43.78 -10.66 -14.85
N SER A 1200 45.06 -10.29 -14.92
CA SER A 1200 45.56 -9.42 -16.00
C SER A 1200 45.28 -10.01 -17.39
N GLN A 1201 45.36 -11.34 -17.53
CA GLN A 1201 45.03 -12.02 -18.79
C GLN A 1201 43.54 -11.90 -19.11
N ALA A 1202 42.65 -12.14 -18.14
CA ALA A 1202 41.21 -11.99 -18.35
C ALA A 1202 40.81 -10.56 -18.75
N LEU A 1203 41.48 -9.54 -18.20
CA LEU A 1203 41.26 -8.13 -18.54
C LEU A 1203 41.78 -7.76 -19.95
N ALA A 1204 42.80 -8.48 -20.44
CA ALA A 1204 43.29 -8.32 -21.80
C ALA A 1204 42.34 -8.98 -22.82
N ASP A 1205 41.82 -10.16 -22.48
CA ASP A 1205 41.02 -10.99 -23.41
C ASP A 1205 39.53 -10.62 -23.42
N ASN A 1206 39.01 -10.13 -22.29
CA ASN A 1206 37.59 -9.85 -22.13
C ASN A 1206 37.35 -8.45 -21.53
N PRO A 1207 36.83 -7.49 -22.32
CA PRO A 1207 36.48 -6.17 -21.79
C PRO A 1207 35.38 -6.22 -20.72
N GLU A 1208 34.63 -7.32 -20.60
CA GLU A 1208 33.62 -7.57 -19.56
C GLU A 1208 34.11 -8.42 -18.39
N ALA A 1209 35.42 -8.54 -18.18
CA ALA A 1209 35.94 -9.27 -17.03
C ALA A 1209 35.39 -8.74 -15.68
N TYR A 1210 34.97 -7.47 -15.63
CA TYR A 1210 34.17 -6.89 -14.57
C TYR A 1210 32.70 -6.70 -15.02
N GLY A 1211 31.76 -7.29 -14.29
CA GLY A 1211 30.34 -7.19 -14.57
C GLY A 1211 29.78 -5.83 -14.16
N LEU A 1212 29.25 -5.09 -15.15
CA LEU A 1212 28.68 -3.75 -14.93
C LEU A 1212 27.42 -3.75 -14.06
N ASN A 1213 26.64 -4.84 -14.09
CA ASN A 1213 25.41 -4.98 -13.30
C ASN A 1213 25.66 -4.72 -11.81
N PHE A 1214 26.82 -5.15 -11.29
CA PHE A 1214 27.19 -5.01 -9.88
C PHE A 1214 27.92 -3.70 -9.55
N LEU A 1215 28.10 -2.83 -10.54
CA LEU A 1215 28.57 -1.46 -10.38
C LEU A 1215 27.43 -0.43 -10.47
N LEU A 1216 26.20 -0.89 -10.67
CA LEU A 1216 24.99 -0.08 -10.60
C LEU A 1216 24.24 -0.34 -9.28
N GLU A 1217 23.48 0.67 -8.85
CA GLU A 1217 22.59 0.64 -7.71
C GLU A 1217 21.14 0.63 -8.19
N GLU A 1218 20.37 -0.33 -7.71
CA GLU A 1218 18.95 -0.43 -8.03
C GLU A 1218 18.15 0.45 -7.07
N VAL A 1219 17.22 1.26 -7.58
CA VAL A 1219 16.30 2.06 -6.77
C VAL A 1219 14.87 1.76 -7.19
N SER A 1220 14.03 1.38 -6.23
CA SER A 1220 12.59 1.22 -6.41
C SER A 1220 11.86 2.41 -5.82
N THR A 1221 10.93 3.00 -6.57
CA THR A 1221 10.07 4.10 -6.10
C THR A 1221 8.61 3.75 -6.31
N SER A 1222 7.85 3.61 -5.22
CA SER A 1222 6.41 3.35 -5.24
C SER A 1222 5.63 4.59 -4.83
N ILE A 1223 4.79 5.09 -5.74
CA ILE A 1223 4.02 6.32 -5.54
C ILE A 1223 2.54 5.96 -5.48
N ASN A 1224 1.89 6.28 -4.37
CA ASN A 1224 0.43 6.20 -4.29
C ASN A 1224 -0.19 7.30 -5.16
N THR A 1225 -0.76 6.91 -6.30
CA THR A 1225 -1.40 7.86 -7.22
C THR A 1225 -2.84 8.19 -6.83
N ALA A 1226 -3.42 7.43 -5.90
CA ALA A 1226 -4.75 7.65 -5.35
C ALA A 1226 -4.78 8.50 -4.06
N ALA A 1227 -3.62 8.94 -3.54
CA ALA A 1227 -3.51 9.65 -2.25
C ALA A 1227 -4.34 10.94 -2.17
N ALA A 1228 -4.70 11.54 -3.30
CA ALA A 1228 -5.55 12.73 -3.36
C ALA A 1228 -7.03 12.45 -3.00
N GLY A 1229 -7.45 11.18 -2.89
CA GLY A 1229 -8.84 10.79 -2.63
C GLY A 1229 -9.54 10.13 -3.82
N GLY A 1230 -8.77 9.73 -4.84
CA GLY A 1230 -9.21 8.85 -5.93
C GLY A 1230 -8.24 8.79 -7.10
N ASN A 1231 -8.57 8.01 -8.13
CA ASN A 1231 -7.66 7.59 -9.19
C ASN A 1231 -8.03 8.18 -10.57
N ALA A 1232 -7.20 9.11 -11.05
CA ALA A 1232 -7.38 9.78 -12.33
C ALA A 1232 -7.40 8.85 -13.56
N SER A 1233 -6.60 7.77 -13.57
CA SER A 1233 -6.58 6.87 -14.73
C SER A 1233 -7.90 6.10 -14.87
N LEU A 1234 -8.48 5.72 -13.73
CA LEU A 1234 -9.76 5.03 -13.64
C LEU A 1234 -10.96 5.93 -13.96
N MET A 1235 -10.86 7.26 -13.87
CA MET A 1235 -11.93 8.18 -14.29
C MET A 1235 -12.29 8.07 -15.78
N SER A 1236 -11.34 7.60 -16.60
CA SER A 1236 -11.52 7.40 -18.04
C SER A 1236 -12.09 6.03 -18.42
N ILE A 1237 -12.27 5.16 -17.43
CA ILE A 1237 -12.74 3.78 -17.56
C ILE A 1237 -14.16 3.70 -17.00
N GLY A 1238 -15.10 3.13 -17.75
CA GLY A 1238 -16.52 3.10 -17.37
C GLY A 1238 -17.33 2.09 -18.15
#